data_AF-K4IK91-F1
#
_entry.id   AF-K4IK91-F1
#
_cell.length_a   1.000
_cell.length_b   1.000
_cell.length_c   1.000
_cell.angle_alpha   90.00
_cell.angle_beta   90.00
_cell.angle_gamma   90.00
#
_symmetry.space_group_name_H-M   'P 1'
#
loop_
_entity.id
_entity.type
_entity.pdbx_description
1 polymer ?
#
loop_
_entity_poly.entity_id
_entity_poly.type
_entity_poly.pdbx_seq_one_letter_code
_entity_poly.pdbx_strand_id
1 'polypeptide(L)'
;MSLQINFKVIIMMAFLSCYSLFSQSSLFAEDLIAQRQWVDSIYSNLSLEEKIGQLFMIDVFTSKSDTELESLESLIKSNHIGGVIFSKGNPYRQAQLTNKIQTENKIPLLIGMDAEWGLAMRLDSTYAFPWNMTLGAIQDTSIVRKVGQQIGKHSKRLGVHINFAPVADINTNPNNPIIGNRSFGETKDIVISHSLALMQGMHEAGILSSAKHFPGHGDTEQDSHKTLPSINFSEKRIRDIELKPFQALIDEGVSSVMVAHLNIPSLESQKNLPSSLSPKIVSDLLKGELGFNGLIITDALNMKGVSNSSSTLGEVDLEAFKAGSDILLIPEDVPKSISIIKEAILKGEITNKRLAASVKKILYAKYKVGLHSFKPIETAQLTAELNSEENDAIYQEAIQNATTVIKNDLGILPINDIEQQTFAYVALGDASGDEFFETMNQYARVDKIDVTKNKIDLNQFSDYDQIIIGFHKSDANPWADYKFSPFEIELIKSISQDYKTILVNFTRPYSLLQLKNYINIDAIVQAYQNSIIAQQVVGQQLFGGIDFKGKLPVSITSAFPVGTGYKLKSNGRLGYDHPQNQGFNSELVSKIDSLAAYTLEQEMTPGMQILIARKGKVVYNKNFGYHTYDKEIKVQEDDVYDLASLTKILATLPILMTLEESNKIDLKSKLYELLPELAASNKADMSVLEMLSHYAKLQAWIPFYKKTLEDKSKYYATEFSKKFSVKVAQNMYLRTDYQDSIYARIVESDLRDSLEYKYSDLPYYFLKKYIEKQSDSSLDKIAENYFYKPMRLSHLKFYPLNYFEKNKIVPTEFDTEWRNELIHGRVHDQGAAMLGGVGGHAGLFGNATDVAKFMQLYLNEGSYGGKRFFNAETMNKFNTCYYCEKDVRRGVGFDKPQLDEIGPTCGCLSMSSFGHSGFTGTYAWADPEEEIIYVFLSNRIHPVSSNTKLIDEDIRTKIQGIIYESLSKLN
;
A
#
# COMPACT_ATOMS: atom_id res chain seq x y z
N MET A 1 53.88 25.19 -37.88
CA MET A 1 52.85 25.29 -36.82
C MET A 1 51.65 24.34 -37.01
N SER A 2 51.48 23.70 -38.18
CA SER A 2 50.38 22.74 -38.43
C SER A 2 50.65 21.28 -38.06
N LEU A 3 51.91 20.87 -37.85
CA LEU A 3 52.24 19.47 -37.47
C LEU A 3 52.11 19.17 -35.97
N GLN A 4 52.16 20.16 -35.08
CA GLN A 4 52.04 19.94 -33.63
C GLN A 4 50.59 19.85 -33.13
N ILE A 5 49.62 20.30 -33.92
CA ILE A 5 48.20 20.27 -33.55
C ILE A 5 47.59 18.89 -33.83
N ASN A 6 48.00 18.22 -34.92
CA ASN A 6 47.52 16.86 -35.24
C ASN A 6 48.01 15.79 -34.26
N PHE A 7 49.21 15.94 -33.68
CA PHE A 7 49.71 14.95 -32.72
C PHE A 7 48.98 15.03 -31.36
N LYS A 8 48.57 16.23 -30.92
CA LYS A 8 47.79 16.41 -29.69
C LYS A 8 46.33 15.97 -29.86
N VAL A 9 45.73 16.19 -31.02
CA VAL A 9 44.35 15.74 -31.29
C VAL A 9 44.27 14.21 -31.47
N ILE A 10 45.29 13.58 -32.08
CA ILE A 10 45.36 12.12 -32.19
C ILE A 10 45.64 11.46 -30.83
N ILE A 11 46.47 12.06 -29.96
CA ILE A 11 46.66 11.57 -28.58
C ILE A 11 45.41 11.80 -27.73
N MET A 12 44.68 12.90 -27.92
CA MET A 12 43.45 13.18 -27.17
C MET A 12 42.29 12.30 -27.64
N MET A 13 42.18 12.01 -28.95
CA MET A 13 41.22 11.01 -29.47
C MET A 13 41.62 9.59 -29.09
N ALA A 14 42.91 9.24 -29.04
CA ALA A 14 43.37 7.94 -28.54
C ALA A 14 43.14 7.78 -27.02
N PHE A 15 43.25 8.86 -26.24
CA PHE A 15 42.90 8.86 -24.82
C PHE A 15 41.37 8.76 -24.61
N LEU A 16 40.55 9.44 -25.42
CA LEU A 16 39.08 9.35 -25.34
C LEU A 16 38.52 8.02 -25.91
N SER A 17 39.19 7.38 -26.88
CA SER A 17 38.83 6.04 -27.37
C SER A 17 39.33 4.90 -26.50
N CYS A 18 40.27 5.14 -25.58
CA CYS A 18 40.71 4.14 -24.59
C CYS A 18 39.85 4.11 -23.32
N TYR A 19 39.04 5.14 -23.06
CA TYR A 19 38.05 5.11 -21.97
C TYR A 19 36.75 4.38 -22.34
N SER A 20 36.52 4.11 -23.63
CA SER A 20 35.25 3.58 -24.13
C SER A 20 35.25 2.07 -24.46
N LEU A 21 36.34 1.33 -24.15
CA LEU A 21 36.46 -0.10 -24.49
C LEU A 21 36.94 -1.01 -23.35
N PHE A 22 37.11 -0.50 -22.13
CA PHE A 22 37.15 -1.35 -20.95
C PHE A 22 35.82 -1.17 -20.22
N SER A 23 34.97 -2.19 -20.24
CA SER A 23 33.93 -2.34 -19.22
C SER A 23 34.64 -2.23 -17.88
N GLN A 24 34.50 -1.08 -17.21
CA GLN A 24 35.09 -0.88 -15.89
C GLN A 24 34.45 -1.91 -14.97
N SER A 25 35.29 -2.72 -14.30
CA SER A 25 34.81 -3.74 -13.38
C SER A 25 33.81 -3.13 -12.41
N SER A 26 32.67 -3.78 -12.23
CA SER A 26 31.65 -3.43 -11.23
C SER A 26 32.17 -3.44 -9.79
N LEU A 27 33.42 -3.86 -9.55
CA LEU A 27 34.10 -3.81 -8.26
C LEU A 27 34.86 -2.50 -8.02
N PHE A 28 34.95 -1.62 -9.03
CA PHE A 28 35.61 -0.34 -8.85
C PHE A 28 34.74 0.64 -8.06
N ALA A 29 35.39 1.35 -7.14
CA ALA A 29 34.83 2.47 -6.39
C ALA A 29 34.99 3.77 -7.20
N GLU A 30 34.31 4.83 -6.77
CA GLU A 30 34.43 6.16 -7.40
C GLU A 30 35.88 6.66 -7.40
N ASP A 31 36.60 6.50 -6.28
CA ASP A 31 38.04 6.76 -6.20
C ASP A 31 38.86 5.48 -6.46
N LEU A 32 39.04 5.18 -7.75
CA LEU A 32 39.82 4.02 -8.20
C LEU A 32 41.31 4.10 -7.80
N ILE A 33 41.87 5.31 -7.63
CA ILE A 33 43.29 5.48 -7.28
C ILE A 33 43.50 5.08 -5.83
N ALA A 34 42.70 5.64 -4.91
CA ALA A 34 42.76 5.28 -3.50
C ALA A 34 42.44 3.79 -3.29
N GLN A 35 41.44 3.26 -4.01
CA GLN A 35 41.11 1.84 -4.00
C GLN A 35 42.31 0.98 -4.42
N ARG A 36 42.96 1.30 -5.54
CA ARG A 36 44.14 0.55 -6.01
C ARG A 36 45.29 0.60 -5.02
N GLN A 37 45.58 1.79 -4.46
CA GLN A 37 46.63 1.96 -3.45
C GLN A 37 46.36 1.10 -2.21
N TRP A 38 45.12 1.09 -1.72
CA TRP A 38 44.73 0.24 -0.60
C TRP A 38 44.87 -1.25 -0.93
N VAL A 39 44.35 -1.69 -2.09
CA VAL A 39 44.43 -3.09 -2.52
C VAL A 39 45.89 -3.55 -2.65
N ASP A 40 46.73 -2.76 -3.32
CA ASP A 40 48.14 -3.11 -3.54
C ASP A 40 48.92 -3.14 -2.22
N SER A 41 48.66 -2.18 -1.32
CA SER A 41 49.25 -2.14 0.03
C SER A 41 48.88 -3.36 0.88
N ILE A 42 47.60 -3.76 0.89
CA ILE A 42 47.18 -4.95 1.62
C ILE A 42 47.79 -6.19 0.98
N TYR A 43 47.63 -6.37 -0.33
CA TYR A 43 48.06 -7.58 -1.05
C TYR A 43 49.58 -7.84 -0.93
N SER A 44 50.41 -6.80 -1.00
CA SER A 44 51.87 -6.95 -0.88
C SER A 44 52.32 -7.42 0.50
N ASN A 45 51.52 -7.14 1.54
CA ASN A 45 51.81 -7.49 2.93
C ASN A 45 51.19 -8.83 3.37
N LEU A 46 50.48 -9.54 2.48
CA LEU A 46 49.90 -10.86 2.79
C LEU A 46 50.91 -11.99 2.55
N SER A 47 51.00 -12.89 3.52
CA SER A 47 51.61 -14.21 3.36
C SER A 47 50.86 -15.05 2.33
N LEU A 48 51.47 -16.16 1.89
CA LEU A 48 50.79 -17.09 0.97
C LEU A 48 49.50 -17.67 1.58
N GLU A 49 49.53 -18.02 2.87
CA GLU A 49 48.37 -18.56 3.59
C GLU A 49 47.28 -17.50 3.75
N GLU A 50 47.63 -16.26 4.11
CA GLU A 50 46.66 -15.15 4.16
C GLU A 50 46.01 -14.93 2.79
N LYS A 51 46.78 -15.00 1.69
CA LYS A 51 46.23 -14.88 0.32
C LYS A 51 45.27 -16.02 -0.02
N ILE A 52 45.59 -17.26 0.36
CA ILE A 52 44.72 -18.41 0.11
C ILE A 52 43.45 -18.32 0.98
N GLY A 53 43.58 -17.93 2.25
CA GLY A 53 42.46 -17.73 3.17
C GLY A 53 41.42 -16.73 2.64
N GLN A 54 41.86 -15.71 1.90
CA GLN A 54 40.96 -14.75 1.26
C GLN A 54 40.00 -15.37 0.23
N LEU A 55 40.32 -16.55 -0.32
CA LEU A 55 39.46 -17.23 -1.30
C LEU A 55 38.22 -17.86 -0.66
N PHE A 56 38.17 -18.03 0.66
CA PHE A 56 37.10 -18.77 1.32
C PHE A 56 36.02 -17.86 1.89
N MET A 57 34.77 -18.28 1.71
CA MET A 57 33.61 -17.75 2.41
C MET A 57 32.85 -18.88 3.11
N ILE A 58 32.81 -18.86 4.44
CA ILE A 58 32.20 -19.92 5.26
C ILE A 58 30.81 -19.52 5.77
N ASP A 59 29.95 -20.49 6.07
CA ASP A 59 28.62 -20.22 6.61
C ASP A 59 28.61 -19.95 8.12
N VAL A 60 27.75 -19.02 8.51
CA VAL A 60 27.56 -18.58 9.90
C VAL A 60 26.09 -18.67 10.25
N PHE A 61 25.79 -19.40 11.32
CA PHE A 61 24.45 -19.52 11.87
C PHE A 61 24.44 -18.93 13.27
N THR A 62 23.89 -17.73 13.45
CA THR A 62 23.79 -17.12 14.79
C THR A 62 22.69 -17.74 15.64
N SER A 63 21.99 -18.76 15.13
CA SER A 63 21.12 -19.62 15.93
C SER A 63 21.88 -20.68 16.74
N LYS A 64 23.17 -20.90 16.46
CA LYS A 64 24.02 -21.85 17.19
C LYS A 64 24.33 -21.38 18.63
N SER A 65 24.86 -22.31 19.43
CA SER A 65 25.35 -22.03 20.78
C SER A 65 26.59 -21.13 20.77
N ASP A 66 26.86 -20.43 21.88
CA ASP A 66 28.00 -19.52 21.96
C ASP A 66 29.35 -20.26 21.80
N THR A 67 29.47 -21.50 22.28
CA THR A 67 30.67 -22.33 22.13
C THR A 67 30.95 -22.71 20.67
N GLU A 68 29.90 -22.97 19.88
CA GLU A 68 30.04 -23.21 18.44
C GLU A 68 30.44 -21.92 17.70
N LEU A 69 29.92 -20.76 18.12
CA LEU A 69 30.30 -19.46 17.56
C LEU A 69 31.77 -19.12 17.88
N GLU A 70 32.24 -19.36 19.10
CA GLU A 70 33.64 -19.18 19.48
C GLU A 70 34.59 -20.09 18.67
N SER A 71 34.15 -21.32 18.39
CA SER A 71 34.89 -22.26 17.53
C SER A 71 34.97 -21.75 16.10
N LEU A 72 33.88 -21.18 15.59
CA LEU A 72 33.81 -20.56 14.27
C LEU A 72 34.68 -19.30 14.16
N GLU A 73 34.65 -18.43 15.16
CA GLU A 73 35.53 -17.26 15.26
C GLU A 73 37.01 -17.68 15.24
N SER A 74 37.36 -18.75 15.96
CA SER A 74 38.70 -19.32 15.98
C SER A 74 39.11 -19.85 14.60
N LEU A 75 38.20 -20.52 13.89
CA LEU A 75 38.40 -20.99 12.51
C LEU A 75 38.65 -19.82 11.56
N ILE A 76 37.83 -18.75 11.65
CA ILE A 76 37.95 -17.53 10.85
C ILE A 76 39.33 -16.90 11.03
N LYS A 77 39.72 -16.69 12.28
CA LYS A 77 40.97 -16.01 12.64
C LYS A 77 42.20 -16.82 12.25
N SER A 78 42.21 -18.12 12.56
CA SER A 78 43.38 -18.99 12.37
C SER A 78 43.64 -19.32 10.89
N ASN A 79 42.61 -19.24 10.04
CA ASN A 79 42.72 -19.57 8.61
C ASN A 79 42.60 -18.34 7.70
N HIS A 80 42.61 -17.13 8.28
CA HIS A 80 42.61 -15.86 7.56
C HIS A 80 41.48 -15.73 6.53
N ILE A 81 40.29 -16.14 6.93
CA ILE A 81 39.13 -16.26 6.04
C ILE A 81 38.80 -14.93 5.36
N GLY A 82 38.43 -14.99 4.09
CA GLY A 82 38.13 -13.83 3.25
C GLY A 82 36.75 -13.24 3.50
N GLY A 83 35.77 -14.09 3.79
CA GLY A 83 34.40 -13.66 4.05
C GLY A 83 33.57 -14.68 4.80
N VAL A 84 32.36 -14.27 5.15
CA VAL A 84 31.36 -15.13 5.77
C VAL A 84 30.01 -14.94 5.08
N ILE A 85 29.21 -15.99 4.99
CA ILE A 85 27.80 -15.91 4.59
C ILE A 85 26.91 -16.19 5.81
N PHE A 86 26.07 -15.23 6.18
CA PHE A 86 25.10 -15.47 7.26
C PHE A 86 23.88 -16.24 6.73
N SER A 87 23.41 -17.18 7.55
CA SER A 87 22.22 -17.98 7.31
C SER A 87 21.27 -17.86 8.51
N LYS A 88 20.69 -18.97 9.00
CA LYS A 88 19.66 -18.92 10.05
C LYS A 88 20.13 -18.24 11.32
N GLY A 89 19.33 -17.29 11.81
CA GLY A 89 19.67 -16.50 12.97
C GLY A 89 18.68 -15.39 13.29
N ASN A 90 19.15 -14.45 14.11
CA ASN A 90 18.42 -13.27 14.58
C ASN A 90 19.26 -12.01 14.30
N PRO A 91 18.66 -10.89 13.87
CA PRO A 91 19.40 -9.68 13.47
C PRO A 91 20.31 -9.13 14.57
N TYR A 92 19.88 -9.16 15.84
CA TYR A 92 20.70 -8.64 16.94
C TYR A 92 21.98 -9.46 17.15
N ARG A 93 21.87 -10.80 17.21
CA ARG A 93 23.05 -11.67 17.35
C ARG A 93 23.98 -11.57 16.14
N GLN A 94 23.43 -11.43 14.93
CA GLN A 94 24.24 -11.20 13.73
C GLN A 94 25.01 -9.87 13.81
N ALA A 95 24.38 -8.78 14.24
CA ALA A 95 25.05 -7.49 14.38
C ALA A 95 26.20 -7.56 15.40
N GLN A 96 25.97 -8.22 16.55
CA GLN A 96 27.01 -8.43 17.55
C GLN A 96 28.19 -9.26 17.02
N LEU A 97 27.89 -10.39 16.38
CA LEU A 97 28.91 -11.26 15.82
C LEU A 97 29.68 -10.55 14.69
N THR A 98 28.99 -9.78 13.84
CA THR A 98 29.59 -8.95 12.79
C THR A 98 30.59 -7.95 13.38
N ASN A 99 30.19 -7.21 14.42
CA ASN A 99 31.07 -6.26 15.09
C ASN A 99 32.32 -6.94 15.66
N LYS A 100 32.14 -8.12 16.26
CA LYS A 100 33.23 -8.91 16.84
C LYS A 100 34.20 -9.40 15.77
N ILE A 101 33.72 -10.14 14.77
CA ILE A 101 34.59 -10.72 13.73
C ILE A 101 35.25 -9.65 12.85
N GLN A 102 34.62 -8.50 12.63
CA GLN A 102 35.27 -7.41 11.87
C GLN A 102 36.39 -6.74 12.67
N THR A 103 36.25 -6.62 13.99
CA THR A 103 37.25 -5.99 14.86
C THR A 103 38.45 -6.90 15.15
N GLU A 104 38.22 -8.21 15.24
CA GLU A 104 39.24 -9.19 15.63
C GLU A 104 40.13 -9.68 14.46
N ASN A 105 39.78 -9.33 13.22
CA ASN A 105 40.50 -9.77 12.03
C ASN A 105 41.28 -8.63 11.37
N LYS A 106 42.56 -8.90 11.05
CA LYS A 106 43.49 -7.95 10.41
C LYS A 106 42.99 -7.43 9.07
N ILE A 107 42.34 -8.31 8.30
CA ILE A 107 41.70 -7.98 7.03
C ILE A 107 40.20 -8.09 7.26
N PRO A 108 39.41 -7.02 7.05
CA PRO A 108 37.97 -7.06 7.23
C PRO A 108 37.34 -8.15 6.35
N LEU A 109 36.29 -8.80 6.85
CA LEU A 109 35.61 -9.90 6.18
C LEU A 109 34.56 -9.36 5.21
N LEU A 110 34.46 -9.94 4.01
CA LEU A 110 33.32 -9.69 3.14
C LEU A 110 32.12 -10.48 3.65
N ILE A 111 31.04 -9.80 4.00
CA ILE A 111 29.83 -10.44 4.57
C ILE A 111 28.77 -10.60 3.49
N GLY A 112 28.35 -11.85 3.24
CA GLY A 112 27.30 -12.21 2.31
C GLY A 112 26.03 -12.74 2.99
N MET A 113 24.94 -12.78 2.24
CA MET A 113 23.68 -13.42 2.64
C MET A 113 22.84 -13.76 1.41
N ASP A 114 22.03 -14.81 1.47
CA ASP A 114 20.87 -14.94 0.57
C ASP A 114 19.69 -14.15 1.14
N ALA A 115 19.42 -12.99 0.56
CA ALA A 115 18.30 -12.12 0.95
C ALA A 115 17.44 -11.77 -0.27
N GLU A 116 16.97 -12.79 -0.99
CA GLU A 116 16.23 -12.65 -2.27
C GLU A 116 14.92 -11.85 -2.12
N TRP A 117 14.20 -12.06 -1.02
CA TRP A 117 13.01 -11.29 -0.64
C TRP A 117 13.25 -10.50 0.66
N GLY A 118 14.50 -10.10 0.89
CA GLY A 118 14.94 -9.45 2.12
C GLY A 118 15.56 -10.41 3.14
N LEU A 119 15.98 -9.85 4.27
CA LEU A 119 16.70 -10.56 5.33
C LEU A 119 15.88 -11.72 5.93
N ALA A 120 14.55 -11.64 5.84
CA ALA A 120 13.61 -12.66 6.33
C ALA A 120 13.80 -14.04 5.69
N MET A 121 14.51 -14.12 4.56
CA MET A 121 14.91 -15.40 3.98
C MET A 121 15.80 -16.23 4.94
N ARG A 122 16.58 -15.55 5.79
CA ARG A 122 17.55 -16.17 6.71
C ARG A 122 17.32 -15.81 8.16
N LEU A 123 16.86 -14.59 8.44
CA LEU A 123 16.71 -14.09 9.80
C LEU A 123 15.26 -14.10 10.26
N ASP A 124 15.07 -14.49 11.52
CA ASP A 124 13.81 -14.21 12.19
C ASP A 124 13.61 -12.70 12.40
N SER A 125 12.37 -12.30 12.69
CA SER A 125 12.05 -10.94 13.14
C SER A 125 12.47 -9.82 12.19
N THR A 126 12.57 -10.11 10.88
CA THR A 126 12.88 -9.12 9.84
C THR A 126 11.82 -9.15 8.75
N TYR A 127 11.70 -8.05 8.01
CA TYR A 127 10.64 -7.88 7.04
C TYR A 127 10.86 -8.72 5.77
N ALA A 128 9.79 -9.34 5.26
CA ALA A 128 9.77 -10.12 4.04
C ALA A 128 9.05 -9.36 2.92
N PHE A 129 9.72 -9.15 1.79
CA PHE A 129 9.15 -8.53 0.59
C PHE A 129 8.49 -9.56 -0.34
N PRO A 130 7.71 -9.14 -1.35
CA PRO A 130 7.12 -10.07 -2.32
C PRO A 130 8.19 -10.91 -3.04
N TRP A 131 7.84 -12.15 -3.37
CA TRP A 131 8.74 -13.04 -4.11
C TRP A 131 8.91 -12.58 -5.55
N ASN A 132 10.03 -12.98 -6.18
CA ASN A 132 10.36 -12.57 -7.54
C ASN A 132 9.26 -12.89 -8.56
N MET A 133 8.53 -14.01 -8.43
CA MET A 133 7.40 -14.29 -9.33
C MET A 133 6.26 -13.28 -9.18
N THR A 134 5.98 -12.81 -7.96
CA THR A 134 5.03 -11.72 -7.73
C THR A 134 5.55 -10.43 -8.36
N LEU A 135 6.83 -10.11 -8.14
CA LEU A 135 7.46 -8.93 -8.73
C LEU A 135 7.47 -8.99 -10.27
N GLY A 136 7.63 -10.17 -10.86
CA GLY A 136 7.60 -10.40 -12.31
C GLY A 136 6.27 -10.07 -12.99
N ALA A 137 5.19 -9.97 -12.21
CA ALA A 137 3.89 -9.55 -12.72
C ALA A 137 3.77 -8.04 -12.91
N ILE A 138 4.65 -7.27 -12.26
CA ILE A 138 4.65 -5.81 -12.27
C ILE A 138 5.12 -5.31 -13.64
N GLN A 139 4.40 -4.35 -14.21
CA GLN A 139 4.75 -3.80 -15.52
C GLN A 139 5.71 -2.60 -15.44
N ASP A 140 5.70 -1.89 -14.31
CA ASP A 140 6.60 -0.78 -14.04
C ASP A 140 7.76 -1.25 -13.14
N THR A 141 8.91 -1.49 -13.75
CA THR A 141 10.10 -2.00 -13.05
C THR A 141 10.72 -0.99 -12.08
N SER A 142 10.30 0.28 -12.08
CA SER A 142 10.74 1.24 -11.05
C SER A 142 10.29 0.81 -9.64
N ILE A 143 9.15 0.12 -9.52
CA ILE A 143 8.65 -0.44 -8.26
C ILE A 143 9.55 -1.60 -7.80
N VAL A 144 9.96 -2.47 -8.73
CA VAL A 144 10.91 -3.57 -8.45
C VAL A 144 12.26 -3.01 -8.00
N ARG A 145 12.70 -1.89 -8.59
CA ARG A 145 13.90 -1.17 -8.15
C ARG A 145 13.76 -0.63 -6.73
N LYS A 146 12.61 -0.04 -6.36
CA LYS A 146 12.35 0.39 -4.97
C LYS A 146 12.43 -0.78 -3.97
N VAL A 147 11.85 -1.93 -4.31
CA VAL A 147 11.97 -3.16 -3.49
C VAL A 147 13.44 -3.57 -3.33
N GLY A 148 14.21 -3.60 -4.42
CA GLY A 148 15.65 -3.88 -4.38
C GLY A 148 16.44 -2.89 -3.52
N GLN A 149 16.07 -1.61 -3.58
CA GLN A 149 16.68 -0.56 -2.77
C GLN A 149 16.40 -0.75 -1.28
N GLN A 150 15.17 -1.12 -0.90
CA GLN A 150 14.84 -1.36 0.50
C GLN A 150 15.52 -2.62 1.06
N ILE A 151 15.58 -3.71 0.27
CA ILE A 151 16.37 -4.89 0.61
C ILE A 151 17.86 -4.51 0.79
N GLY A 152 18.38 -3.65 -0.08
CA GLY A 152 19.73 -3.13 0.01
C GLY A 152 19.98 -2.30 1.28
N LYS A 153 19.07 -1.40 1.64
CA LYS A 153 19.14 -0.62 2.89
C LYS A 153 19.13 -1.53 4.12
N HIS A 154 18.26 -2.54 4.17
CA HIS A 154 18.22 -3.53 5.26
C HIS A 154 19.54 -4.30 5.35
N SER A 155 20.05 -4.78 4.22
CA SER A 155 21.34 -5.50 4.15
C SER A 155 22.48 -4.63 4.68
N LYS A 156 22.57 -3.37 4.24
CA LYS A 156 23.59 -2.41 4.69
C LYS A 156 23.48 -2.12 6.18
N ARG A 157 22.25 -1.94 6.69
CA ARG A 157 21.99 -1.68 8.11
C ARG A 157 22.51 -2.78 9.03
N LEU A 158 22.56 -4.02 8.52
CA LEU A 158 23.06 -5.20 9.22
C LEU A 158 24.51 -5.59 8.83
N GLY A 159 25.22 -4.72 8.10
CA GLY A 159 26.60 -4.97 7.66
C GLY A 159 26.76 -6.12 6.66
N VAL A 160 25.69 -6.49 5.94
CA VAL A 160 25.78 -7.37 4.77
C VAL A 160 26.26 -6.54 3.60
N HIS A 161 27.31 -7.00 2.92
CA HIS A 161 27.98 -6.29 1.83
C HIS A 161 27.61 -6.84 0.45
N ILE A 162 27.29 -8.13 0.38
CA ILE A 162 26.89 -8.80 -0.86
C ILE A 162 25.61 -9.59 -0.62
N ASN A 163 24.57 -9.29 -1.39
CA ASN A 163 23.37 -10.10 -1.44
C ASN A 163 23.50 -11.08 -2.60
N PHE A 164 23.27 -12.36 -2.34
CA PHE A 164 23.22 -13.40 -3.37
C PHE A 164 21.88 -13.38 -4.11
N ALA A 165 21.62 -12.26 -4.76
CA ALA A 165 20.49 -11.94 -5.62
C ALA A 165 20.96 -10.93 -6.70
N PRO A 166 20.26 -10.79 -7.84
CA PRO A 166 19.00 -11.44 -8.21
C PRO A 166 19.15 -12.88 -8.71
N VAL A 167 18.07 -13.66 -8.60
CA VAL A 167 17.91 -14.90 -9.36
C VAL A 167 17.57 -14.54 -10.80
N ALA A 168 18.43 -14.95 -11.72
CA ALA A 168 18.37 -14.70 -13.17
C ALA A 168 17.92 -15.94 -13.96
N ASP A 169 17.46 -16.99 -13.27
CA ASP A 169 16.95 -18.21 -13.89
C ASP A 169 15.58 -17.97 -14.53
N ILE A 170 15.38 -18.51 -15.73
CA ILE A 170 14.10 -18.50 -16.46
C ILE A 170 13.32 -19.77 -16.09
N ASN A 171 12.20 -19.63 -15.41
CA ASN A 171 11.44 -20.78 -14.91
C ASN A 171 10.47 -21.31 -15.98
N THR A 172 10.94 -22.19 -16.85
CA THR A 172 10.13 -22.81 -17.92
C THR A 172 9.38 -24.08 -17.49
N ASN A 173 9.71 -24.64 -16.32
CA ASN A 173 9.07 -25.84 -15.79
C ASN A 173 8.29 -25.54 -14.49
N PRO A 174 6.94 -25.57 -14.50
CA PRO A 174 6.13 -25.40 -13.30
C PRO A 174 6.42 -26.40 -12.17
N ASN A 175 6.98 -27.57 -12.48
CA ASN A 175 7.35 -28.60 -11.50
C ASN A 175 8.74 -28.39 -10.89
N ASN A 176 9.48 -27.34 -11.28
CA ASN A 176 10.81 -27.06 -10.74
C ASN A 176 10.72 -26.75 -9.23
N PRO A 177 11.26 -27.62 -8.34
CA PRO A 177 11.11 -27.46 -6.90
C PRO A 177 12.07 -26.40 -6.31
N ILE A 178 13.11 -26.00 -7.07
CA ILE A 178 14.19 -25.13 -6.59
C ILE A 178 14.00 -23.69 -7.01
N ILE A 179 13.55 -23.44 -8.24
CA ILE A 179 13.40 -22.09 -8.78
C ILE A 179 11.98 -21.56 -8.50
N GLY A 180 10.93 -22.14 -9.07
CA GLY A 180 9.54 -21.79 -8.74
C GLY A 180 9.31 -20.28 -8.60
N ASN A 181 8.86 -19.84 -7.41
CA ASN A 181 8.55 -18.43 -7.10
C ASN A 181 9.79 -17.52 -6.98
N ARG A 182 11.01 -18.07 -6.99
CA ARG A 182 12.27 -17.31 -6.94
C ARG A 182 12.67 -16.75 -8.29
N SER A 183 12.10 -17.23 -9.40
CA SER A 183 12.26 -16.61 -10.71
C SER A 183 11.22 -15.51 -10.91
N PHE A 184 11.59 -14.49 -11.68
CA PHE A 184 10.68 -13.45 -12.14
C PHE A 184 9.70 -13.95 -13.21
N GLY A 185 9.96 -15.06 -13.91
CA GLY A 185 9.04 -15.55 -14.93
C GLY A 185 9.64 -16.58 -15.88
N GLU A 186 8.87 -16.92 -16.91
CA GLU A 186 9.25 -17.96 -17.88
C GLU A 186 9.86 -17.41 -19.18
N THR A 187 9.97 -16.09 -19.32
CA THR A 187 10.55 -15.45 -20.52
C THR A 187 11.79 -14.65 -20.19
N LYS A 188 12.76 -14.65 -21.10
CA LYS A 188 14.02 -13.90 -20.94
C LYS A 188 13.78 -12.40 -20.72
N ASP A 189 12.80 -11.80 -21.38
CA ASP A 189 12.60 -10.34 -21.33
C ASP A 189 12.07 -9.89 -19.96
N ILE A 190 11.16 -10.66 -19.36
CA ILE A 190 10.69 -10.43 -17.98
C ILE A 190 11.85 -10.62 -17.01
N VAL A 191 12.58 -11.73 -17.10
CA VAL A 191 13.69 -12.01 -16.19
C VAL A 191 14.80 -10.96 -16.31
N ILE A 192 15.18 -10.54 -17.53
CA ILE A 192 16.17 -9.47 -17.75
C ILE A 192 15.71 -8.16 -17.08
N SER A 193 14.54 -7.65 -17.45
CA SER A 193 14.06 -6.35 -16.99
C SER A 193 13.92 -6.27 -15.46
N HIS A 194 13.39 -7.32 -14.83
CA HIS A 194 13.13 -7.33 -13.40
C HIS A 194 14.38 -7.63 -12.56
N SER A 195 15.24 -8.55 -13.00
CA SER A 195 16.50 -8.81 -12.32
C SER A 195 17.42 -7.59 -12.38
N LEU A 196 17.46 -6.87 -13.51
CA LEU A 196 18.17 -5.60 -13.64
C LEU A 196 17.64 -4.55 -12.66
N ALA A 197 16.32 -4.38 -12.58
CA ALA A 197 15.72 -3.41 -11.67
C ALA A 197 16.04 -3.72 -10.20
N LEU A 198 15.90 -4.99 -9.76
CA LEU A 198 16.25 -5.41 -8.40
C LEU A 198 17.74 -5.18 -8.11
N MET A 199 18.61 -5.53 -9.05
CA MET A 199 20.05 -5.31 -8.96
C MET A 199 20.39 -3.83 -8.78
N GLN A 200 19.84 -2.97 -9.63
CA GLN A 200 20.08 -1.52 -9.59
C GLN A 200 19.64 -0.93 -8.24
N GLY A 201 18.49 -1.33 -7.71
CA GLY A 201 18.04 -0.90 -6.39
C GLY A 201 19.03 -1.28 -5.28
N MET A 202 19.53 -2.53 -5.28
CA MET A 202 20.55 -2.94 -4.31
C MET A 202 21.86 -2.15 -4.46
N HIS A 203 22.29 -1.87 -5.69
CA HIS A 203 23.49 -1.08 -5.96
C HIS A 203 23.35 0.37 -5.48
N GLU A 204 22.18 0.99 -5.65
CA GLU A 204 21.89 2.34 -5.13
C GLU A 204 22.01 2.40 -3.59
N ALA A 205 21.67 1.33 -2.89
CA ALA A 205 21.89 1.22 -1.45
C ALA A 205 23.38 0.99 -1.09
N GLY A 206 24.23 0.66 -2.06
CA GLY A 206 25.64 0.33 -1.89
C GLY A 206 25.92 -1.15 -1.60
N ILE A 207 25.00 -2.04 -1.99
CA ILE A 207 25.12 -3.50 -1.82
C ILE A 207 25.55 -4.16 -3.12
N LEU A 208 26.54 -5.07 -3.04
CA LEU A 208 26.95 -5.89 -4.17
C LEU A 208 25.90 -6.97 -4.44
N SER A 209 25.69 -7.29 -5.71
CA SER A 209 24.71 -8.29 -6.16
C SER A 209 25.39 -9.53 -6.75
N SER A 210 24.73 -10.68 -6.70
CA SER A 210 25.17 -11.91 -7.37
C SER A 210 24.10 -12.47 -8.29
N ALA A 211 24.33 -12.41 -9.61
CA ALA A 211 23.46 -13.09 -10.56
C ALA A 211 23.60 -14.61 -10.39
N LYS A 212 22.47 -15.30 -10.21
CA LYS A 212 22.46 -16.75 -9.99
C LYS A 212 21.25 -17.45 -10.64
N HIS A 213 21.33 -18.72 -11.00
CA HIS A 213 22.48 -19.61 -10.80
C HIS A 213 23.08 -19.95 -12.17
N PHE A 214 24.26 -19.41 -12.47
CA PHE A 214 24.89 -19.56 -13.78
C PHE A 214 25.27 -21.03 -14.06
N PRO A 215 25.07 -21.56 -15.28
CA PRO A 215 24.56 -20.90 -16.50
C PRO A 215 23.04 -21.04 -16.74
N GLY A 216 22.23 -21.31 -15.72
CA GLY A 216 20.77 -21.40 -15.80
C GLY A 216 20.21 -22.71 -15.22
N HIS A 217 19.52 -22.63 -14.08
CA HIS A 217 18.96 -23.76 -13.32
C HIS A 217 17.43 -23.94 -13.54
N GLY A 218 16.82 -23.08 -14.37
CA GLY A 218 15.37 -22.87 -14.45
C GLY A 218 14.48 -24.04 -14.89
N ASP A 219 15.03 -25.14 -15.45
CA ASP A 219 14.24 -26.25 -16.02
C ASP A 219 14.47 -27.63 -15.38
N THR A 220 15.15 -27.71 -14.24
CA THR A 220 15.44 -29.01 -13.60
C THR A 220 14.33 -29.45 -12.64
N GLU A 221 13.88 -30.71 -12.75
CA GLU A 221 13.00 -31.35 -11.76
C GLU A 221 13.78 -31.98 -10.59
N GLN A 222 15.11 -32.05 -10.69
CA GLN A 222 16.00 -32.68 -9.71
C GLN A 222 16.53 -31.64 -8.71
N ASP A 223 16.53 -32.02 -7.42
CA ASP A 223 17.06 -31.20 -6.34
C ASP A 223 18.59 -31.33 -6.24
N SER A 224 19.30 -30.22 -6.47
CA SER A 224 20.76 -30.13 -6.42
C SER A 224 21.35 -30.49 -5.05
N HIS A 225 20.58 -30.34 -3.97
CA HIS A 225 21.02 -30.72 -2.62
C HIS A 225 21.14 -32.24 -2.44
N LYS A 226 20.47 -33.02 -3.31
CA LYS A 226 20.41 -34.48 -3.22
C LYS A 226 21.21 -35.16 -4.34
N THR A 227 21.20 -34.58 -5.53
CA THR A 227 21.80 -35.16 -6.74
C THR A 227 22.28 -34.07 -7.69
N LEU A 228 23.29 -34.32 -8.53
CA LEU A 228 23.75 -33.38 -9.55
C LEU A 228 22.67 -33.19 -10.65
N PRO A 229 21.99 -32.02 -10.76
CA PRO A 229 20.94 -31.83 -11.75
C PRO A 229 21.53 -31.74 -13.15
N SER A 230 20.83 -32.34 -14.12
CA SER A 230 21.26 -32.32 -15.53
C SER A 230 20.38 -31.41 -16.38
N ILE A 231 21.01 -30.50 -17.14
CA ILE A 231 20.36 -29.70 -18.19
C ILE A 231 20.74 -30.29 -19.54
N ASN A 232 19.75 -30.82 -20.27
CA ASN A 232 19.97 -31.53 -21.54
C ASN A 232 19.64 -30.68 -22.78
N PHE A 233 19.61 -29.36 -22.63
CA PHE A 233 19.34 -28.45 -23.75
C PHE A 233 20.51 -28.39 -24.74
N SER A 234 20.20 -28.08 -26.00
CA SER A 234 21.24 -27.73 -26.98
C SER A 234 22.01 -26.48 -26.54
N GLU A 235 23.29 -26.42 -26.86
CA GLU A 235 24.14 -25.24 -26.60
C GLU A 235 23.51 -23.96 -27.19
N LYS A 236 22.96 -24.03 -28.40
CA LYS A 236 22.29 -22.90 -29.05
C LYS A 236 21.15 -22.33 -28.19
N ARG A 237 20.30 -23.21 -27.62
CA ARG A 237 19.21 -22.79 -26.73
C ARG A 237 19.76 -22.08 -25.49
N ILE A 238 20.73 -22.69 -24.81
CA ILE A 238 21.37 -22.13 -23.62
C ILE A 238 21.89 -20.71 -23.89
N ARG A 239 22.56 -20.52 -25.03
CA ARG A 239 23.10 -19.21 -25.44
C ARG A 239 22.02 -18.18 -25.79
N ASP A 240 20.92 -18.61 -26.42
CA ASP A 240 19.86 -17.72 -26.90
C ASP A 240 18.80 -17.38 -25.85
N ILE A 241 18.70 -18.19 -24.79
CA ILE A 241 17.66 -18.09 -23.76
C ILE A 241 18.29 -17.99 -22.36
N GLU A 242 18.83 -19.10 -21.83
CA GLU A 242 19.24 -19.19 -20.43
C GLU A 242 20.41 -18.25 -20.06
N LEU A 243 21.34 -17.98 -20.98
CA LEU A 243 22.47 -17.06 -20.77
C LEU A 243 22.11 -15.58 -20.94
N LYS A 244 20.98 -15.24 -21.57
CA LYS A 244 20.64 -13.85 -21.89
C LYS A 244 20.45 -12.96 -20.65
N PRO A 245 19.74 -13.41 -19.58
CA PRO A 245 19.70 -12.68 -18.32
C PRO A 245 21.09 -12.38 -17.73
N PHE A 246 21.99 -13.37 -17.74
CA PHE A 246 23.35 -13.18 -17.23
C PHE A 246 24.14 -12.18 -18.07
N GLN A 247 24.07 -12.27 -19.41
CA GLN A 247 24.74 -11.29 -20.28
C GLN A 247 24.25 -9.86 -19.99
N ALA A 248 22.93 -9.66 -19.90
CA ALA A 248 22.36 -8.34 -19.61
C ALA A 248 22.81 -7.78 -18.25
N LEU A 249 22.84 -8.62 -17.21
CA LEU A 249 23.34 -8.25 -15.89
C LEU A 249 24.84 -7.93 -15.91
N ILE A 250 25.64 -8.66 -16.69
CA ILE A 250 27.07 -8.39 -16.88
C ILE A 250 27.28 -7.05 -17.57
N ASP A 251 26.53 -6.78 -18.64
CA ASP A 251 26.60 -5.53 -19.41
C ASP A 251 26.25 -4.31 -18.54
N GLU A 252 25.32 -4.48 -17.59
CA GLU A 252 24.89 -3.47 -16.62
C GLU A 252 25.69 -3.50 -15.30
N GLY A 253 26.80 -4.25 -15.26
CA GLY A 253 27.76 -4.17 -14.17
C GLY A 253 27.37 -4.92 -12.89
N VAL A 254 26.80 -6.13 -12.98
CA VAL A 254 26.61 -7.03 -11.82
C VAL A 254 27.93 -7.26 -11.08
N SER A 255 27.91 -7.23 -9.75
CA SER A 255 29.11 -7.32 -8.90
C SER A 255 29.73 -8.73 -8.89
N SER A 256 28.89 -9.76 -8.84
CA SER A 256 29.29 -11.16 -8.84
C SER A 256 28.37 -12.05 -9.67
N VAL A 257 28.86 -13.23 -10.03
CA VAL A 257 28.07 -14.32 -10.61
C VAL A 257 28.30 -15.57 -9.77
N MET A 258 27.21 -16.19 -9.33
CA MET A 258 27.25 -17.47 -8.64
C MET A 258 27.07 -18.61 -9.64
N VAL A 259 28.02 -19.54 -9.67
CA VAL A 259 28.04 -20.69 -10.57
C VAL A 259 27.48 -21.91 -9.87
N ALA A 260 26.37 -22.45 -10.41
CA ALA A 260 25.72 -23.65 -9.90
C ALA A 260 26.55 -24.91 -10.11
N HIS A 261 26.16 -25.98 -9.42
CA HIS A 261 26.63 -27.35 -9.67
C HIS A 261 25.66 -28.06 -10.62
N LEU A 262 25.81 -27.88 -11.94
CA LEU A 262 24.95 -28.49 -12.96
C LEU A 262 25.76 -29.39 -13.90
N ASN A 263 25.19 -30.52 -14.29
CA ASN A 263 25.70 -31.32 -15.41
C ASN A 263 25.08 -30.80 -16.72
N ILE A 264 25.90 -30.27 -17.63
CA ILE A 264 25.42 -29.67 -18.87
C ILE A 264 26.21 -30.23 -20.07
N PRO A 265 25.82 -31.41 -20.60
CA PRO A 265 26.60 -32.12 -21.61
C PRO A 265 26.84 -31.34 -22.91
N SER A 266 26.00 -30.35 -23.20
CA SER A 266 26.14 -29.50 -24.38
C SER A 266 27.19 -28.39 -24.24
N LEU A 267 27.60 -28.05 -23.01
CA LEU A 267 28.67 -27.08 -22.73
C LEU A 267 29.94 -27.75 -22.19
N GLU A 268 29.80 -28.89 -21.52
CA GLU A 268 30.91 -29.67 -20.97
C GLU A 268 30.88 -31.12 -21.48
N SER A 269 31.93 -31.48 -22.21
CA SER A 269 32.14 -32.82 -22.77
C SER A 269 32.50 -33.88 -21.72
N GLN A 270 33.12 -33.48 -20.61
CA GLN A 270 33.46 -34.39 -19.52
C GLN A 270 32.19 -34.78 -18.77
N LYS A 271 31.83 -36.06 -18.85
CA LYS A 271 30.61 -36.59 -18.25
C LYS A 271 30.58 -36.34 -16.73
N ASN A 272 29.45 -35.80 -16.25
CA ASN A 272 29.19 -35.53 -14.84
C ASN A 272 30.16 -34.54 -14.18
N LEU A 273 30.93 -33.75 -14.96
CA LEU A 273 31.71 -32.65 -14.40
C LEU A 273 30.75 -31.47 -14.13
N PRO A 274 30.58 -31.03 -12.87
CA PRO A 274 29.69 -29.91 -12.55
C PRO A 274 30.19 -28.60 -13.16
N SER A 275 29.26 -27.73 -13.56
CA SER A 275 29.57 -26.43 -14.18
C SER A 275 30.54 -25.56 -13.38
N SER A 276 30.45 -25.57 -12.04
CA SER A 276 31.37 -24.84 -11.15
C SER A 276 32.82 -25.34 -11.17
N LEU A 277 33.04 -26.57 -11.63
CA LEU A 277 34.36 -27.22 -11.71
C LEU A 277 34.90 -27.26 -13.15
N SER A 278 34.14 -26.78 -14.14
CA SER A 278 34.52 -26.79 -15.56
C SER A 278 35.24 -25.49 -15.94
N PRO A 279 36.52 -25.54 -16.37
CA PRO A 279 37.20 -24.37 -16.94
C PRO A 279 36.53 -23.86 -18.22
N LYS A 280 35.89 -24.74 -19.00
CA LYS A 280 35.16 -24.34 -20.21
C LYS A 280 33.97 -23.44 -19.89
N ILE A 281 33.23 -23.76 -18.83
CA ILE A 281 32.06 -22.97 -18.43
C ILE A 281 32.48 -21.72 -17.64
N VAL A 282 33.41 -21.84 -16.69
CA VAL A 282 33.79 -20.74 -15.81
C VAL A 282 34.79 -19.77 -16.44
N SER A 283 35.85 -20.29 -17.06
CA SER A 283 36.88 -19.44 -17.67
C SER A 283 36.60 -19.09 -19.12
N ASP A 284 36.31 -20.07 -19.98
CA ASP A 284 36.17 -19.79 -21.40
C ASP A 284 34.85 -19.07 -21.70
N LEU A 285 33.72 -19.61 -21.22
CA LEU A 285 32.40 -19.02 -21.44
C LEU A 285 32.15 -17.77 -20.58
N LEU A 286 32.14 -17.87 -19.24
CA LEU A 286 31.76 -16.74 -18.39
C LEU A 286 32.76 -15.57 -18.45
N LYS A 287 34.06 -15.83 -18.32
CA LYS A 287 35.08 -14.76 -18.34
C LYS A 287 35.48 -14.37 -19.75
N GLY A 288 35.71 -15.35 -20.62
CA GLY A 288 36.18 -15.13 -21.98
C GLY A 288 35.09 -14.57 -22.88
N GLU A 289 34.08 -15.39 -23.17
CA GLU A 289 33.03 -15.05 -24.14
C GLU A 289 32.05 -13.98 -23.63
N LEU A 290 31.52 -14.12 -22.40
CA LEU A 290 30.59 -13.14 -21.82
C LEU A 290 31.29 -11.91 -21.24
N GLY A 291 32.64 -11.92 -21.17
CA GLY A 291 33.44 -10.77 -20.73
C GLY A 291 33.32 -10.43 -19.24
N PHE A 292 32.89 -11.36 -18.39
CA PHE A 292 32.64 -11.07 -16.98
C PHE A 292 33.94 -10.83 -16.18
N ASN A 293 34.02 -9.65 -15.55
CA ASN A 293 35.21 -9.19 -14.79
C ASN A 293 34.94 -8.96 -13.29
N GLY A 294 33.75 -9.29 -12.79
CA GLY A 294 33.40 -9.21 -11.36
C GLY A 294 33.90 -10.43 -10.56
N LEU A 295 33.31 -10.66 -9.38
CA LEU A 295 33.61 -11.83 -8.54
C LEU A 295 32.90 -13.09 -9.06
N ILE A 296 33.62 -14.18 -9.28
CA ILE A 296 33.02 -15.48 -9.55
C ILE A 296 32.95 -16.26 -8.25
N ILE A 297 31.75 -16.70 -7.87
CA ILE A 297 31.49 -17.38 -6.61
C ILE A 297 30.91 -18.75 -6.93
N THR A 298 31.37 -19.80 -6.25
CA THR A 298 30.73 -21.11 -6.38
C THR A 298 29.40 -21.13 -5.62
N ASP A 299 28.49 -22.03 -5.98
CA ASP A 299 27.49 -22.50 -5.03
C ASP A 299 28.19 -23.29 -3.88
N ALA A 300 27.43 -23.71 -2.86
CA ALA A 300 27.97 -24.35 -1.67
C ALA A 300 28.73 -25.66 -1.99
N LEU A 301 30.05 -25.67 -1.80
CA LEU A 301 30.92 -26.78 -2.20
C LEU A 301 30.77 -28.03 -1.32
N ASN A 302 30.18 -27.91 -0.13
CA ASN A 302 29.82 -29.03 0.72
C ASN A 302 28.59 -29.82 0.21
N MET A 303 27.85 -29.32 -0.79
CA MET A 303 26.66 -29.98 -1.34
C MET A 303 26.98 -31.36 -1.92
N LYS A 304 26.14 -32.36 -1.62
CA LYS A 304 26.37 -33.76 -2.04
C LYS A 304 26.42 -33.96 -3.56
N GLY A 305 25.79 -33.07 -4.34
CA GLY A 305 25.86 -33.09 -5.81
C GLY A 305 27.27 -32.86 -6.37
N VAL A 306 28.16 -32.18 -5.62
CA VAL A 306 29.54 -31.92 -6.01
C VAL A 306 30.56 -32.61 -5.09
N SER A 307 30.34 -32.66 -3.78
CA SER A 307 31.30 -33.25 -2.83
C SER A 307 31.51 -34.75 -3.03
N ASN A 308 30.52 -35.47 -3.56
CA ASN A 308 30.65 -36.90 -3.90
C ASN A 308 31.47 -37.15 -5.19
N SER A 309 31.86 -36.12 -5.94
CA SER A 309 32.62 -36.27 -7.19
C SER A 309 34.12 -36.49 -6.98
N SER A 310 34.64 -36.23 -5.77
CA SER A 310 36.00 -36.57 -5.36
C SER A 310 36.00 -37.42 -4.09
N SER A 311 36.96 -38.34 -3.98
CA SER A 311 37.20 -39.14 -2.77
C SER A 311 38.07 -38.42 -1.72
N THR A 312 38.60 -37.24 -2.04
CA THR A 312 39.55 -36.51 -1.17
C THR A 312 38.98 -35.15 -0.78
N LEU A 313 38.89 -34.89 0.53
CA LEU A 313 38.49 -33.58 1.06
C LEU A 313 39.43 -32.46 0.57
N GLY A 314 38.85 -31.36 0.09
CA GLY A 314 39.55 -30.17 -0.40
C GLY A 314 40.03 -30.23 -1.86
N GLU A 315 39.88 -31.35 -2.56
CA GLU A 315 40.15 -31.40 -4.02
C GLU A 315 39.09 -30.62 -4.82
N VAL A 316 37.83 -30.67 -4.38
CA VAL A 316 36.73 -29.94 -5.02
C VAL A 316 36.99 -28.43 -5.02
N ASP A 317 37.47 -27.90 -3.90
CA ASP A 317 37.87 -26.50 -3.72
C ASP A 317 39.02 -26.10 -4.66
N LEU A 318 40.03 -26.97 -4.78
CA LEU A 318 41.15 -26.77 -5.71
C LEU A 318 40.67 -26.73 -7.16
N GLU A 319 39.82 -27.67 -7.56
CA GLU A 319 39.32 -27.76 -8.95
C GLU A 319 38.39 -26.59 -9.29
N ALA A 320 37.54 -26.15 -8.36
CA ALA A 320 36.74 -24.93 -8.53
C ALA A 320 37.62 -23.69 -8.71
N PHE A 321 38.71 -23.59 -7.95
CA PHE A 321 39.66 -22.50 -8.08
C PHE A 321 40.44 -22.56 -9.40
N LYS A 322 40.85 -23.76 -9.85
CA LYS A 322 41.47 -23.98 -11.17
C LYS A 322 40.51 -23.60 -12.31
N ALA A 323 39.22 -23.93 -12.18
CA ALA A 323 38.19 -23.61 -13.17
C ALA A 323 38.01 -22.10 -13.38
N GLY A 324 38.21 -21.30 -12.33
CA GLY A 324 38.24 -19.83 -12.45
C GLY A 324 37.52 -19.07 -11.35
N SER A 325 36.95 -19.77 -10.36
CA SER A 325 36.24 -19.15 -9.23
C SER A 325 37.16 -18.27 -8.38
N ASP A 326 36.64 -17.14 -7.93
CA ASP A 326 37.36 -16.19 -7.06
C ASP A 326 37.07 -16.47 -5.57
N ILE A 327 35.81 -16.80 -5.25
CA ILE A 327 35.37 -17.17 -3.89
C ILE A 327 34.83 -18.61 -3.89
N LEU A 328 35.35 -19.41 -2.96
CA LEU A 328 34.97 -20.78 -2.66
C LEU A 328 33.98 -20.75 -1.50
N LEU A 329 32.70 -20.96 -1.81
CA LEU A 329 31.60 -20.80 -0.88
C LEU A 329 31.31 -22.12 -0.14
N ILE A 330 31.26 -22.06 1.19
CA ILE A 330 30.91 -23.14 2.11
C ILE A 330 31.69 -24.44 1.77
N PRO A 331 33.03 -24.41 1.91
CA PRO A 331 33.87 -25.59 1.74
C PRO A 331 33.57 -26.65 2.80
N GLU A 332 33.86 -27.92 2.50
CA GLU A 332 33.65 -29.02 3.46
C GLU A 332 34.71 -29.03 4.58
N ASP A 333 35.98 -28.75 4.25
CA ASP A 333 37.09 -28.67 5.21
C ASP A 333 38.06 -27.56 4.81
N VAL A 334 38.00 -26.43 5.52
CA VAL A 334 38.81 -25.23 5.23
C VAL A 334 40.31 -25.47 5.43
N PRO A 335 40.81 -25.93 6.61
CA PRO A 335 42.25 -26.14 6.78
C PRO A 335 42.85 -27.10 5.74
N LYS A 336 42.13 -28.18 5.40
CA LYS A 336 42.59 -29.14 4.39
C LYS A 336 42.65 -28.51 3.00
N SER A 337 41.63 -27.74 2.62
CA SER A 337 41.58 -27.04 1.34
C SER A 337 42.71 -26.02 1.19
N ILE A 338 43.00 -25.26 2.24
CA ILE A 338 44.14 -24.31 2.27
C ILE A 338 45.46 -25.06 2.02
N SER A 339 45.67 -26.20 2.69
CA SER A 339 46.88 -27.01 2.52
C SER A 339 47.04 -27.52 1.07
N ILE A 340 45.97 -28.04 0.47
CA ILE A 340 45.98 -28.57 -0.90
C ILE A 340 46.25 -27.46 -1.92
N ILE A 341 45.59 -26.30 -1.80
CA ILE A 341 45.82 -25.16 -2.69
C ILE A 341 47.24 -24.64 -2.54
N LYS A 342 47.77 -24.57 -1.31
CA LYS A 342 49.15 -24.17 -1.05
C LYS A 342 50.14 -25.12 -1.74
N GLU A 343 49.93 -26.43 -1.62
CA GLU A 343 50.78 -27.42 -2.32
C GLU A 343 50.70 -27.27 -3.84
N ALA A 344 49.51 -27.10 -4.42
CA ALA A 344 49.34 -26.92 -5.86
C ALA A 344 50.05 -25.66 -6.37
N ILE A 345 50.05 -24.57 -5.60
CA ILE A 345 50.81 -23.35 -5.93
C ILE A 345 52.32 -23.61 -5.84
N LEU A 346 52.80 -24.29 -4.79
CA LEU A 346 54.22 -24.61 -4.63
C LEU A 346 54.74 -25.56 -5.72
N LYS A 347 53.89 -26.46 -6.22
CA LYS A 347 54.19 -27.37 -7.34
C LYS A 347 54.08 -26.69 -8.72
N GLY A 348 53.58 -25.45 -8.77
CA GLY A 348 53.41 -24.70 -10.02
C GLY A 348 52.15 -25.06 -10.83
N GLU A 349 51.26 -25.90 -10.29
CA GLU A 349 49.95 -26.21 -10.90
C GLU A 349 49.05 -24.97 -10.94
N ILE A 350 49.21 -24.06 -9.96
CA ILE A 350 48.54 -22.76 -9.91
C ILE A 350 49.60 -21.66 -9.92
N THR A 351 49.44 -20.71 -10.84
CA THR A 351 50.36 -19.57 -10.93
C THR A 351 50.08 -18.52 -9.84
N ASN A 352 51.12 -17.84 -9.36
CA ASN A 352 50.97 -16.68 -8.47
C ASN A 352 50.08 -15.57 -9.08
N LYS A 353 50.08 -15.42 -10.41
CA LYS A 353 49.22 -14.48 -11.12
C LYS A 353 47.74 -14.84 -10.99
N ARG A 354 47.39 -16.12 -11.06
CA ARG A 354 46.02 -16.63 -10.87
C ARG A 354 45.51 -16.33 -9.47
N LEU A 355 46.34 -16.57 -8.44
CA LEU A 355 46.03 -16.21 -7.04
C LEU A 355 45.90 -14.70 -6.85
N ALA A 356 46.85 -13.92 -7.38
CA ALA A 356 46.81 -12.47 -7.29
C ALA A 356 45.53 -11.87 -7.89
N ALA A 357 45.07 -12.40 -9.02
CA ALA A 357 43.86 -11.92 -9.68
C ALA A 357 42.63 -12.03 -8.76
N SER A 358 42.37 -13.20 -8.16
CA SER A 358 41.21 -13.39 -7.27
C SER A 358 41.32 -12.58 -5.99
N VAL A 359 42.46 -12.67 -5.30
CA VAL A 359 42.64 -11.97 -4.01
C VAL A 359 42.51 -10.47 -4.21
N LYS A 360 43.07 -9.90 -5.29
CA LYS A 360 42.89 -8.47 -5.58
C LYS A 360 41.44 -8.14 -5.85
N LYS A 361 40.70 -8.92 -6.66
CA LYS A 361 39.25 -8.68 -6.87
C LYS A 361 38.47 -8.66 -5.56
N ILE A 362 38.75 -9.59 -4.65
CA ILE A 362 38.10 -9.65 -3.33
C ILE A 362 38.43 -8.41 -2.51
N LEU A 363 39.68 -7.95 -2.52
CA LEU A 363 40.08 -6.70 -1.88
C LEU A 363 39.41 -5.47 -2.54
N TYR A 364 39.31 -5.42 -3.88
CA TYR A 364 38.57 -4.38 -4.59
C TYR A 364 37.11 -4.32 -4.10
N ALA A 365 36.44 -5.48 -3.99
CA ALA A 365 35.08 -5.58 -3.47
C ALA A 365 34.98 -5.07 -2.02
N LYS A 366 35.90 -5.47 -1.13
CA LYS A 366 35.95 -5.00 0.27
C LYS A 366 36.11 -3.48 0.37
N TYR A 367 36.99 -2.90 -0.46
CA TYR A 367 37.14 -1.45 -0.48
C TYR A 367 35.85 -0.76 -0.94
N LYS A 368 35.22 -1.27 -2.02
CA LYS A 368 34.00 -0.71 -2.62
C LYS A 368 32.85 -0.61 -1.63
N VAL A 369 32.70 -1.61 -0.76
CA VAL A 369 31.65 -1.64 0.27
C VAL A 369 32.03 -0.94 1.58
N GLY A 370 33.15 -0.20 1.59
CA GLY A 370 33.55 0.65 2.73
C GLY A 370 34.32 -0.06 3.84
N LEU A 371 34.71 -1.33 3.68
CA LEU A 371 35.43 -2.07 4.73
C LEU A 371 36.83 -1.53 5.01
N HIS A 372 37.40 -0.73 4.12
CA HIS A 372 38.64 0.00 4.35
C HIS A 372 38.54 1.03 5.50
N SER A 373 37.31 1.37 5.92
CA SER A 373 36.98 2.24 7.05
C SER A 373 35.78 1.69 7.84
N PHE A 374 35.87 0.44 8.29
CA PHE A 374 34.80 -0.24 9.04
C PHE A 374 34.32 0.57 10.25
N LYS A 375 33.00 0.59 10.46
CA LYS A 375 32.34 1.11 11.65
C LYS A 375 31.44 0.02 12.23
N PRO A 376 31.49 -0.23 13.56
CA PRO A 376 30.57 -1.16 14.21
C PRO A 376 29.11 -0.77 13.98
N ILE A 377 28.27 -1.80 13.79
CA ILE A 377 26.83 -1.68 13.67
C ILE A 377 26.25 -1.24 15.02
N GLU A 378 25.48 -0.16 15.01
CA GLU A 378 24.69 0.26 16.16
C GLU A 378 23.48 -0.66 16.34
N THR A 379 23.32 -1.23 17.53
CA THR A 379 22.27 -2.21 17.81
C THR A 379 20.99 -1.60 18.39
N ALA A 380 21.02 -0.32 18.79
CA ALA A 380 19.83 0.40 19.21
C ALA A 380 18.84 0.51 18.04
N GLN A 381 17.55 0.29 18.31
CA GLN A 381 16.43 0.35 17.35
C GLN A 381 16.55 -0.54 16.09
N LEU A 382 17.57 -1.40 15.99
CA LEU A 382 17.87 -2.19 14.80
C LEU A 382 16.65 -2.96 14.27
N THR A 383 15.97 -3.72 15.14
CA THR A 383 14.80 -4.51 14.74
C THR A 383 13.63 -3.63 14.31
N ALA A 384 13.42 -2.48 14.94
CA ALA A 384 12.35 -1.56 14.58
C ALA A 384 12.61 -0.93 13.20
N GLU A 385 13.83 -0.51 12.92
CA GLU A 385 14.24 0.05 11.62
C GLU A 385 14.11 -0.98 10.49
N LEU A 386 14.48 -2.24 10.75
CA LEU A 386 14.33 -3.34 9.79
C LEU A 386 12.87 -3.77 9.54
N ASN A 387 11.92 -3.26 10.33
CA ASN A 387 10.48 -3.51 10.21
C ASN A 387 9.68 -2.20 10.22
N SER A 388 10.25 -1.12 9.65
CA SER A 388 9.58 0.18 9.57
C SER A 388 8.33 0.15 8.68
N GLU A 389 7.40 1.09 8.92
CA GLU A 389 6.18 1.25 8.12
C GLU A 389 6.45 1.57 6.63
N GLU A 390 7.63 2.09 6.28
CA GLU A 390 8.04 2.27 4.87
C GLU A 390 8.03 0.92 4.11
N ASN A 391 8.30 -0.18 4.82
CA ASN A 391 8.29 -1.51 4.23
C ASN A 391 6.88 -1.95 3.82
N ASP A 392 5.87 -1.66 4.64
CA ASP A 392 4.47 -1.94 4.33
C ASP A 392 4.00 -1.12 3.13
N ALA A 393 4.41 0.15 3.04
CA ALA A 393 4.13 1.01 1.89
C ALA A 393 4.68 0.41 0.59
N ILE A 394 5.96 -0.01 0.58
CA ILE A 394 6.63 -0.60 -0.58
C ILE A 394 6.01 -1.96 -0.94
N TYR A 395 5.70 -2.81 0.04
CA TYR A 395 5.03 -4.09 -0.18
C TYR A 395 3.65 -3.85 -0.82
N GLN A 396 2.86 -2.94 -0.27
CA GLN A 396 1.54 -2.60 -0.78
C GLN A 396 1.60 -2.07 -2.22
N GLU A 397 2.52 -1.15 -2.52
CA GLU A 397 2.74 -0.65 -3.89
C GLU A 397 3.07 -1.81 -4.86
N ALA A 398 3.96 -2.73 -4.46
CA ALA A 398 4.31 -3.89 -5.28
C ALA A 398 3.12 -4.80 -5.57
N ILE A 399 2.32 -5.16 -4.55
CA ILE A 399 1.13 -6.01 -4.72
C ILE A 399 0.08 -5.33 -5.58
N GLN A 400 -0.23 -4.05 -5.35
CA GLN A 400 -1.20 -3.29 -6.15
C GLN A 400 -0.86 -3.33 -7.66
N ASN A 401 0.43 -3.38 -7.99
CA ASN A 401 0.89 -3.41 -9.38
C ASN A 401 1.15 -4.84 -9.90
N ALA A 402 1.16 -5.86 -9.04
CA ALA A 402 1.38 -7.26 -9.40
C ALA A 402 0.08 -8.03 -9.64
N THR A 403 -0.98 -7.77 -8.87
CA THR A 403 -2.23 -8.53 -8.97
C THR A 403 -2.83 -8.43 -10.38
N THR A 404 -3.28 -9.59 -10.88
CA THR A 404 -3.58 -9.76 -12.31
C THR A 404 -4.96 -10.36 -12.50
N VAL A 405 -5.81 -9.70 -13.27
CA VAL A 405 -7.07 -10.30 -13.74
C VAL A 405 -6.78 -11.06 -15.02
N ILE A 406 -6.93 -12.38 -15.03
CA ILE A 406 -6.61 -13.23 -16.19
C ILE A 406 -7.84 -13.60 -17.01
N LYS A 407 -9.03 -13.47 -16.41
CA LYS A 407 -10.33 -13.69 -17.04
C LYS A 407 -11.35 -12.70 -16.45
N ASN A 408 -12.20 -12.11 -17.29
CA ASN A 408 -13.22 -11.13 -16.89
C ASN A 408 -14.37 -11.09 -17.91
N ASP A 409 -15.16 -12.16 -17.96
CA ASP A 409 -16.26 -12.27 -18.91
C ASP A 409 -17.30 -11.19 -18.65
N LEU A 410 -17.85 -10.62 -19.72
CA LEU A 410 -18.85 -9.54 -19.69
C LEU A 410 -18.42 -8.28 -18.90
N GLY A 411 -17.15 -8.17 -18.51
CA GLY A 411 -16.65 -7.02 -17.75
C GLY A 411 -17.19 -6.93 -16.32
N ILE A 412 -17.39 -8.06 -15.64
CA ILE A 412 -17.98 -8.11 -14.29
C ILE A 412 -17.08 -7.53 -13.18
N LEU A 413 -15.78 -7.38 -13.46
CA LEU A 413 -14.81 -6.65 -12.63
C LEU A 413 -14.41 -5.30 -13.27
N PRO A 414 -14.23 -4.23 -12.47
CA PRO A 414 -14.60 -4.16 -11.05
C PRO A 414 -16.12 -4.25 -10.87
N ILE A 415 -16.57 -4.76 -9.73
CA ILE A 415 -17.98 -4.92 -9.39
C ILE A 415 -18.61 -3.53 -9.24
N ASN A 416 -19.60 -3.24 -10.09
CA ASN A 416 -20.42 -2.03 -10.05
C ASN A 416 -21.84 -2.38 -9.58
N ASP A 417 -22.70 -1.38 -9.38
CA ASP A 417 -24.12 -1.54 -8.99
C ASP A 417 -24.30 -2.51 -7.80
N ILE A 418 -23.42 -2.38 -6.81
CA ILE A 418 -23.34 -3.25 -5.63
C ILE A 418 -24.60 -3.24 -4.77
N GLU A 419 -25.44 -2.22 -4.91
CA GLU A 419 -26.71 -2.09 -4.22
C GLU A 419 -27.82 -2.97 -4.82
N GLN A 420 -27.58 -3.53 -6.01
CA GLN A 420 -28.51 -4.39 -6.76
C GLN A 420 -28.10 -5.86 -6.75
N GLN A 421 -27.03 -6.21 -6.03
CA GLN A 421 -26.43 -7.55 -6.04
C GLN A 421 -26.24 -8.09 -4.63
N THR A 422 -26.45 -9.40 -4.45
CA THR A 422 -26.10 -10.15 -3.24
C THR A 422 -24.86 -11.02 -3.47
N PHE A 423 -23.99 -11.08 -2.46
CA PHE A 423 -22.68 -11.74 -2.57
C PHE A 423 -22.49 -12.80 -1.49
N ALA A 424 -22.04 -13.98 -1.90
CA ALA A 424 -21.53 -15.00 -0.99
C ALA A 424 -20.01 -15.15 -1.14
N TYR A 425 -19.33 -15.42 -0.03
CA TYR A 425 -17.91 -15.73 -0.01
C TYR A 425 -17.65 -17.16 0.45
N VAL A 426 -16.87 -17.90 -0.34
CA VAL A 426 -16.38 -19.24 -0.01
C VAL A 426 -14.87 -19.18 0.15
N ALA A 427 -14.40 -19.38 1.38
CA ALA A 427 -12.98 -19.52 1.67
C ALA A 427 -12.53 -20.97 1.46
N LEU A 428 -11.58 -21.19 0.55
CA LEU A 428 -10.94 -22.47 0.28
C LEU A 428 -9.47 -22.44 0.68
N GLY A 429 -8.86 -23.62 0.80
CA GLY A 429 -7.48 -23.82 1.24
C GLY A 429 -7.35 -23.95 2.76
N ASP A 430 -6.10 -23.88 3.24
CA ASP A 430 -5.72 -24.13 4.65
C ASP A 430 -5.15 -22.90 5.36
N ALA A 431 -5.10 -21.74 4.68
CA ALA A 431 -4.72 -20.47 5.28
C ALA A 431 -5.93 -19.55 5.47
N SER A 432 -5.81 -18.56 6.36
CA SER A 432 -6.90 -17.60 6.59
C SER A 432 -7.10 -16.69 5.37
N GLY A 433 -8.36 -16.49 5.03
CA GLY A 433 -8.87 -15.50 4.08
C GLY A 433 -9.75 -14.45 4.77
N ASP A 434 -9.57 -14.25 6.08
CA ASP A 434 -10.45 -13.38 6.87
C ASP A 434 -10.21 -11.91 6.53
N GLU A 435 -8.97 -11.48 6.31
CA GLU A 435 -8.68 -10.10 5.92
C GLU A 435 -9.32 -9.75 4.56
N PHE A 436 -9.29 -10.70 3.62
CA PHE A 436 -9.95 -10.55 2.33
C PHE A 436 -11.47 -10.39 2.51
N PHE A 437 -12.08 -11.21 3.36
CA PHE A 437 -13.49 -11.13 3.72
C PHE A 437 -13.88 -9.80 4.37
N GLU A 438 -13.12 -9.36 5.37
CA GLU A 438 -13.34 -8.08 6.06
C GLU A 438 -13.19 -6.90 5.10
N THR A 439 -12.16 -6.93 4.25
CA THR A 439 -11.95 -5.89 3.24
C THR A 439 -13.10 -5.83 2.25
N MET A 440 -13.59 -6.97 1.74
CA MET A 440 -14.77 -6.98 0.87
C MET A 440 -16.01 -6.40 1.57
N ASN A 441 -16.17 -6.66 2.87
CA ASN A 441 -17.29 -6.14 3.66
C ASN A 441 -17.27 -4.62 3.89
N GLN A 442 -16.11 -3.97 3.72
CA GLN A 442 -16.00 -2.50 3.69
C GLN A 442 -16.71 -1.90 2.47
N TYR A 443 -16.85 -2.66 1.38
CA TYR A 443 -17.45 -2.21 0.11
C TYR A 443 -18.84 -2.76 -0.13
N ALA A 444 -19.06 -4.07 0.05
CA ALA A 444 -20.31 -4.76 -0.22
C ALA A 444 -20.73 -5.62 0.96
N ARG A 445 -21.99 -6.11 1.03
CA ARG A 445 -22.38 -7.02 2.12
C ARG A 445 -22.09 -8.38 1.55
N VAL A 446 -21.13 -9.08 2.15
CA VAL A 446 -20.71 -10.39 1.69
C VAL A 446 -20.93 -11.36 2.82
N ASP A 447 -21.79 -12.36 2.59
CA ASP A 447 -22.08 -13.37 3.60
C ASP A 447 -21.09 -14.55 3.41
N LYS A 448 -20.39 -14.95 4.47
CA LYS A 448 -19.42 -16.07 4.44
C LYS A 448 -20.16 -17.39 4.54
N ILE A 449 -19.92 -18.29 3.59
CA ILE A 449 -20.54 -19.62 3.52
C ILE A 449 -19.52 -20.69 3.90
N ASP A 450 -19.86 -21.50 4.91
CA ASP A 450 -19.02 -22.60 5.38
C ASP A 450 -19.28 -23.88 4.56
N VAL A 451 -18.27 -24.28 3.78
CA VAL A 451 -18.30 -25.46 2.91
C VAL A 451 -17.50 -26.65 3.45
N THR A 452 -17.02 -26.59 4.70
CA THR A 452 -16.09 -27.57 5.30
C THR A 452 -16.69 -28.97 5.53
N LYS A 453 -17.98 -29.19 5.28
CA LYS A 453 -18.68 -30.46 5.56
C LYS A 453 -18.45 -31.57 4.51
N ASN A 454 -17.54 -31.40 3.53
CA ASN A 454 -17.27 -32.35 2.44
C ASN A 454 -18.51 -32.78 1.62
N LYS A 455 -19.63 -32.09 1.77
CA LYS A 455 -20.86 -32.31 1.01
C LYS A 455 -21.17 -31.02 0.25
N ILE A 456 -21.23 -31.12 -1.07
CA ILE A 456 -21.62 -30.02 -1.94
C ILE A 456 -23.14 -29.88 -1.83
N ASP A 457 -23.60 -28.84 -1.13
CA ASP A 457 -25.01 -28.41 -1.12
C ASP A 457 -25.10 -27.06 -1.81
N LEU A 458 -25.57 -27.05 -3.06
CA LEU A 458 -25.65 -25.82 -3.85
C LEU A 458 -26.84 -24.93 -3.44
N ASN A 459 -27.80 -25.44 -2.66
CA ASN A 459 -28.97 -24.65 -2.25
C ASN A 459 -28.60 -23.49 -1.32
N GLN A 460 -27.47 -23.58 -0.62
CA GLN A 460 -27.00 -22.48 0.23
C GLN A 460 -26.59 -21.22 -0.56
N PHE A 461 -26.48 -21.33 -1.89
CA PHE A 461 -26.11 -20.23 -2.78
C PHE A 461 -27.32 -19.62 -3.52
N SER A 462 -28.54 -20.16 -3.37
CA SER A 462 -29.70 -19.77 -4.18
C SER A 462 -30.14 -18.31 -4.03
N ASP A 463 -29.78 -17.69 -2.90
CA ASP A 463 -30.15 -16.30 -2.57
C ASP A 463 -29.09 -15.28 -3.01
N TYR A 464 -28.01 -15.74 -3.67
CA TYR A 464 -26.87 -14.92 -4.06
C TYR A 464 -26.73 -14.79 -5.57
N ASP A 465 -26.63 -13.55 -6.05
CA ASP A 465 -26.40 -13.25 -7.47
C ASP A 465 -24.97 -13.61 -7.91
N GLN A 466 -24.01 -13.49 -7.00
CA GLN A 466 -22.60 -13.69 -7.29
C GLN A 466 -21.84 -14.38 -6.17
N ILE A 467 -21.01 -15.37 -6.53
CA ILE A 467 -20.19 -16.14 -5.60
C ILE A 467 -18.72 -15.76 -5.78
N ILE A 468 -18.09 -15.35 -4.70
CA ILE A 468 -16.66 -15.04 -4.63
C ILE A 468 -15.97 -16.22 -3.94
N ILE A 469 -15.02 -16.84 -4.62
CA ILE A 469 -14.21 -17.93 -4.08
C ILE A 469 -12.80 -17.42 -3.86
N GLY A 470 -12.33 -17.44 -2.62
CA GLY A 470 -10.93 -17.14 -2.28
C GLY A 470 -10.18 -18.44 -2.01
N PHE A 471 -9.08 -18.70 -2.71
CA PHE A 471 -8.21 -19.85 -2.44
C PHE A 471 -6.93 -19.42 -1.73
N HIS A 472 -6.81 -19.84 -0.47
CA HIS A 472 -5.81 -19.36 0.49
C HIS A 472 -4.88 -20.49 0.93
N LYS A 473 -3.59 -20.36 0.62
CA LYS A 473 -2.54 -21.29 1.07
C LYS A 473 -1.44 -20.52 1.79
N SER A 474 -0.65 -21.23 2.60
CA SER A 474 0.46 -20.61 3.31
C SER A 474 1.48 -19.99 2.35
N ASP A 475 1.89 -18.75 2.64
CA ASP A 475 2.98 -18.04 1.99
C ASP A 475 4.19 -17.86 2.93
N ALA A 476 4.30 -18.70 3.97
CA ALA A 476 5.40 -18.65 4.93
C ALA A 476 6.78 -18.86 4.29
N ASN A 477 6.84 -19.57 3.15
CA ASN A 477 8.04 -19.70 2.33
C ASN A 477 7.67 -20.17 0.90
N PRO A 478 8.57 -20.00 -0.10
CA PRO A 478 8.32 -20.38 -1.49
C PRO A 478 8.04 -21.87 -1.77
N TRP A 479 8.35 -22.75 -0.80
CA TRP A 479 8.20 -24.20 -0.91
C TRP A 479 6.91 -24.74 -0.28
N ALA A 480 6.12 -23.87 0.36
CA ALA A 480 4.83 -24.25 0.91
C ALA A 480 3.90 -24.85 -0.16
N ASP A 481 3.00 -25.73 0.29
CA ASP A 481 2.02 -26.34 -0.59
C ASP A 481 1.04 -25.29 -1.14
N TYR A 482 0.63 -25.48 -2.38
CA TYR A 482 -0.14 -24.52 -3.19
C TYR A 482 -1.28 -25.17 -3.96
N LYS A 483 -1.39 -26.51 -3.87
CA LYS A 483 -2.28 -27.28 -4.73
C LYS A 483 -3.70 -27.25 -4.16
N PHE A 484 -4.69 -27.27 -5.06
CA PHE A 484 -6.06 -27.56 -4.68
C PHE A 484 -6.18 -29.04 -4.28
N SER A 485 -7.08 -29.31 -3.35
CA SER A 485 -7.59 -30.64 -3.10
C SER A 485 -8.60 -31.05 -4.19
N PRO A 486 -8.83 -32.36 -4.40
CA PRO A 486 -9.87 -32.82 -5.34
C PRO A 486 -11.28 -32.31 -4.99
N PHE A 487 -11.58 -32.15 -3.70
CA PHE A 487 -12.86 -31.60 -3.24
C PHE A 487 -13.04 -30.15 -3.67
N GLU A 488 -12.01 -29.32 -3.49
CA GLU A 488 -12.05 -27.90 -3.89
C GLU A 488 -12.21 -27.72 -5.39
N ILE A 489 -11.53 -28.55 -6.20
CA ILE A 489 -11.68 -28.53 -7.66
C ILE A 489 -13.12 -28.86 -8.06
N GLU A 490 -13.72 -29.89 -7.49
CA GLU A 490 -15.10 -30.26 -7.79
C GLU A 490 -16.09 -29.19 -7.29
N LEU A 491 -15.85 -28.60 -6.12
CA LEU A 491 -16.69 -27.53 -5.58
C LEU A 491 -16.67 -26.28 -6.46
N ILE A 492 -15.49 -25.81 -6.89
CA ILE A 492 -15.35 -24.68 -7.83
C ILE A 492 -16.13 -24.97 -9.11
N LYS A 493 -15.99 -26.20 -9.65
CA LYS A 493 -16.71 -26.62 -10.84
C LYS A 493 -18.23 -26.63 -10.63
N SER A 494 -18.72 -27.17 -9.52
CA SER A 494 -20.16 -27.21 -9.23
C SER A 494 -20.75 -25.80 -9.02
N ILE A 495 -20.07 -24.91 -8.30
CA ILE A 495 -20.53 -23.53 -8.10
C ILE A 495 -20.55 -22.78 -9.44
N SER A 496 -19.45 -22.83 -10.20
CA SER A 496 -19.33 -22.08 -11.46
C SER A 496 -20.29 -22.54 -12.56
N GLN A 497 -20.79 -23.78 -12.50
CA GLN A 497 -21.80 -24.27 -13.46
C GLN A 497 -23.14 -23.53 -13.36
N ASP A 498 -23.57 -23.17 -12.14
CA ASP A 498 -24.91 -22.67 -11.87
C ASP A 498 -24.93 -21.19 -11.45
N TYR A 499 -23.78 -20.66 -10.99
CA TYR A 499 -23.69 -19.31 -10.42
C TYR A 499 -22.56 -18.49 -11.04
N LYS A 500 -22.80 -17.18 -11.14
CA LYS A 500 -21.79 -16.20 -11.53
C LYS A 500 -20.65 -16.21 -10.52
N THR A 501 -19.44 -16.58 -10.95
CA THR A 501 -18.33 -16.93 -10.06
C THR A 501 -17.09 -16.08 -10.31
N ILE A 502 -16.56 -15.47 -9.25
CA ILE A 502 -15.22 -14.87 -9.22
C ILE A 502 -14.30 -15.80 -8.44
N LEU A 503 -13.23 -16.30 -9.06
CA LEU A 503 -12.17 -17.04 -8.39
C LEU A 503 -10.96 -16.13 -8.13
N VAL A 504 -10.56 -16.01 -6.87
CA VAL A 504 -9.36 -15.28 -6.45
C VAL A 504 -8.33 -16.26 -5.90
N ASN A 505 -7.16 -16.32 -6.55
CA ASN A 505 -6.08 -17.25 -6.24
C ASN A 505 -4.95 -16.56 -5.46
N PHE A 506 -4.90 -16.74 -4.14
CA PHE A 506 -3.87 -16.20 -3.23
C PHE A 506 -2.64 -17.09 -3.08
N THR A 507 -2.29 -17.81 -4.15
CA THR A 507 -1.09 -18.62 -4.22
C THR A 507 -0.43 -18.47 -5.58
N ARG A 508 0.69 -19.15 -5.80
CA ARG A 508 1.40 -19.11 -7.08
C ARG A 508 0.49 -19.53 -8.25
N PRO A 509 0.68 -18.96 -9.46
CA PRO A 509 -0.21 -19.21 -10.59
C PRO A 509 -0.33 -20.70 -10.97
N TYR A 510 0.69 -21.51 -10.68
CA TYR A 510 0.69 -22.94 -10.96
C TYR A 510 -0.40 -23.76 -10.26
N SER A 511 -1.06 -23.25 -9.21
CA SER A 511 -2.25 -23.93 -8.65
C SER A 511 -3.35 -24.08 -9.72
N LEU A 512 -3.51 -23.07 -10.56
CA LEU A 512 -4.54 -23.01 -11.59
C LEU A 512 -4.38 -24.10 -12.65
N LEU A 513 -3.15 -24.60 -12.90
CA LEU A 513 -2.89 -25.74 -13.81
C LEU A 513 -3.76 -26.98 -13.53
N GLN A 514 -4.27 -27.11 -12.30
CA GLN A 514 -5.08 -28.25 -11.86
C GLN A 514 -6.55 -28.13 -12.30
N LEU A 515 -7.01 -26.93 -12.62
CA LEU A 515 -8.35 -26.69 -13.15
C LEU A 515 -8.38 -27.08 -14.63
N LYS A 516 -9.18 -28.10 -14.95
CA LYS A 516 -9.29 -28.63 -16.33
C LYS A 516 -10.17 -27.78 -17.24
N ASN A 517 -11.04 -26.95 -16.67
CA ASN A 517 -11.97 -26.11 -17.40
C ASN A 517 -12.14 -24.78 -16.67
N TYR A 518 -12.15 -23.69 -17.46
CA TYR A 518 -12.30 -22.31 -16.99
C TYR A 518 -13.53 -21.62 -17.59
N ILE A 519 -14.23 -22.25 -18.54
CA ILE A 519 -15.33 -21.64 -19.32
C ILE A 519 -16.40 -21.06 -18.40
N ASN A 520 -16.74 -21.79 -17.34
CA ASN A 520 -17.84 -21.42 -16.45
C ASN A 520 -17.42 -20.46 -15.32
N ILE A 521 -16.13 -20.17 -15.15
CA ILE A 521 -15.68 -19.24 -14.10
C ILE A 521 -15.65 -17.83 -14.70
N ASP A 522 -16.60 -16.97 -14.38
CA ASP A 522 -16.76 -15.65 -15.05
C ASP A 522 -15.52 -14.76 -14.94
N ALA A 523 -14.90 -14.68 -13.75
CA ALA A 523 -13.66 -13.94 -13.57
C ALA A 523 -12.63 -14.70 -12.73
N ILE A 524 -11.35 -14.49 -13.05
CA ILE A 524 -10.23 -15.08 -12.33
C ILE A 524 -9.20 -14.00 -12.03
N VAL A 525 -8.89 -13.85 -10.74
CA VAL A 525 -7.88 -12.92 -10.22
C VAL A 525 -6.72 -13.71 -9.61
N GLN A 526 -5.52 -13.41 -10.08
CA GLN A 526 -4.27 -13.98 -9.61
C GLN A 526 -3.61 -13.00 -8.63
N ALA A 527 -3.54 -13.38 -7.35
CA ALA A 527 -3.02 -12.56 -6.25
C ALA A 527 -1.60 -12.95 -5.79
N TYR A 528 -1.09 -14.10 -6.25
CA TYR A 528 0.29 -14.62 -6.08
C TYR A 528 0.69 -15.06 -4.67
N GLN A 529 0.33 -14.31 -3.63
CA GLN A 529 0.66 -14.58 -2.23
C GLN A 529 -0.56 -14.31 -1.33
N ASN A 530 -0.56 -14.87 -0.11
CA ASN A 530 -1.69 -14.82 0.82
C ASN A 530 -1.52 -13.81 1.95
N SER A 531 -0.55 -12.90 1.82
CA SER A 531 -0.29 -11.89 2.85
C SER A 531 -1.52 -11.02 3.11
N ILE A 532 -1.61 -10.47 4.33
CA ILE A 532 -2.67 -9.54 4.74
C ILE A 532 -2.78 -8.40 3.72
N ILE A 533 -1.65 -7.85 3.27
CA ILE A 533 -1.61 -6.80 2.24
C ILE A 533 -2.18 -7.29 0.91
N ALA A 534 -1.87 -8.51 0.46
CA ALA A 534 -2.45 -9.07 -0.77
C ALA A 534 -3.97 -9.22 -0.68
N GLN A 535 -4.46 -9.70 0.47
CA GLN A 535 -5.89 -9.83 0.76
C GLN A 535 -6.60 -8.47 0.75
N GLN A 536 -6.03 -7.46 1.42
CA GLN A 536 -6.54 -6.09 1.41
C GLN A 536 -6.56 -5.51 -0.01
N VAL A 537 -5.44 -5.58 -0.74
CA VAL A 537 -5.34 -5.03 -2.10
C VAL A 537 -6.41 -5.64 -3.00
N VAL A 538 -6.52 -6.97 -3.05
CA VAL A 538 -7.47 -7.62 -3.95
C VAL A 538 -8.92 -7.36 -3.53
N GLY A 539 -9.23 -7.36 -2.23
CA GLY A 539 -10.56 -7.01 -1.72
C GLY A 539 -11.02 -5.64 -2.20
N GLN A 540 -10.14 -4.65 -2.16
CA GLN A 540 -10.42 -3.31 -2.69
C GLN A 540 -10.55 -3.27 -4.22
N GLN A 541 -9.67 -4.00 -4.93
CA GLN A 541 -9.67 -4.03 -6.39
C GLN A 541 -10.95 -4.64 -6.97
N LEU A 542 -11.50 -5.67 -6.33
CA LEU A 542 -12.76 -6.29 -6.77
C LEU A 542 -13.89 -5.27 -6.88
N PHE A 543 -13.97 -4.30 -5.96
CA PHE A 543 -15.03 -3.28 -5.94
C PHE A 543 -14.62 -1.95 -6.60
N GLY A 544 -13.45 -1.91 -7.25
CA GLY A 544 -12.97 -0.72 -7.95
C GLY A 544 -12.43 0.39 -7.03
N GLY A 545 -12.09 0.07 -5.78
CA GLY A 545 -11.39 1.01 -4.88
C GLY A 545 -9.99 1.36 -5.38
N ILE A 546 -9.29 0.41 -6.02
CA ILE A 546 -7.95 0.59 -6.60
C ILE A 546 -7.83 -0.16 -7.95
N ASP A 547 -6.87 0.23 -8.79
CA ASP A 547 -6.65 -0.32 -10.14
C ASP A 547 -6.10 -1.77 -10.12
N PHE A 548 -6.43 -2.59 -11.12
CA PHE A 548 -5.66 -3.79 -11.49
C PHE A 548 -4.67 -3.48 -12.62
N LYS A 549 -3.41 -3.90 -12.49
CA LYS A 549 -2.33 -3.52 -13.42
C LYS A 549 -1.40 -4.66 -13.86
N GLY A 550 -1.38 -5.78 -13.13
CA GLY A 550 -0.42 -6.85 -13.37
C GLY A 550 -0.65 -7.63 -14.65
N LYS A 551 0.37 -8.38 -15.06
CA LYS A 551 0.27 -9.42 -16.08
C LYS A 551 0.92 -10.70 -15.60
N LEU A 552 0.48 -11.83 -16.11
CA LEU A 552 1.08 -13.12 -15.79
C LEU A 552 2.56 -13.17 -16.20
N PRO A 553 3.48 -13.49 -15.28
CA PRO A 553 4.90 -13.71 -15.60
C PRO A 553 5.18 -15.12 -16.12
N VAL A 554 4.20 -16.02 -16.01
CA VAL A 554 4.26 -17.43 -16.39
C VAL A 554 2.94 -17.85 -17.02
N SER A 555 2.98 -18.82 -17.92
CA SER A 555 1.79 -19.38 -18.54
C SER A 555 1.08 -20.33 -17.58
N ILE A 556 -0.25 -20.35 -17.64
CA ILE A 556 -1.06 -21.37 -16.95
C ILE A 556 -1.45 -22.45 -17.96
N THR A 557 -2.15 -22.06 -19.01
CA THR A 557 -2.51 -22.94 -20.11
C THR A 557 -2.32 -22.18 -21.42
N SER A 558 -2.56 -22.81 -22.56
CA SER A 558 -2.62 -22.10 -23.84
C SER A 558 -3.69 -21.00 -23.88
N ALA A 559 -4.71 -21.05 -23.00
CA ALA A 559 -5.72 -20.01 -22.89
C ALA A 559 -5.23 -18.77 -22.11
N PHE A 560 -4.23 -18.95 -21.24
CA PHE A 560 -3.64 -17.88 -20.42
C PHE A 560 -2.10 -17.94 -20.54
N PRO A 561 -1.56 -17.54 -21.71
CA PRO A 561 -0.12 -17.46 -21.89
C PRO A 561 0.49 -16.36 -21.01
N VAL A 562 1.81 -16.40 -20.82
CA VAL A 562 2.60 -15.31 -20.25
C VAL A 562 2.22 -13.96 -20.90
N GLY A 563 2.12 -12.91 -20.09
CA GLY A 563 1.65 -11.59 -20.49
C GLY A 563 0.13 -11.42 -20.50
N THR A 564 -0.66 -12.44 -20.15
CA THR A 564 -2.12 -12.28 -19.96
C THR A 564 -2.41 -11.40 -18.74
N GLY A 565 -3.28 -10.41 -18.90
CA GLY A 565 -3.73 -9.55 -17.80
C GLY A 565 -4.61 -8.39 -18.30
N TYR A 566 -5.78 -8.22 -17.69
CA TYR A 566 -6.64 -7.05 -17.94
C TYR A 566 -6.24 -5.89 -17.04
N LYS A 567 -5.99 -4.72 -17.62
CA LYS A 567 -5.82 -3.48 -16.87
C LYS A 567 -7.20 -2.88 -16.59
N LEU A 568 -7.60 -2.87 -15.32
CA LEU A 568 -8.88 -2.33 -14.89
C LEU A 568 -8.65 -1.08 -14.04
N LYS A 569 -9.45 -0.04 -14.28
CA LYS A 569 -9.38 1.21 -13.54
C LYS A 569 -10.32 1.18 -12.34
N SER A 570 -9.92 1.89 -11.28
CA SER A 570 -10.81 2.26 -10.18
C SER A 570 -12.06 2.97 -10.74
N ASN A 571 -13.20 2.70 -10.13
CA ASN A 571 -14.49 3.32 -10.47
C ASN A 571 -14.77 4.58 -9.62
N GLY A 572 -13.75 5.11 -8.94
CA GLY A 572 -13.84 6.33 -8.11
C GLY A 572 -14.32 6.10 -6.68
N ARG A 573 -14.50 4.84 -6.24
CA ARG A 573 -14.67 4.53 -4.81
C ARG A 573 -13.38 4.83 -4.04
N LEU A 574 -13.53 5.23 -2.78
CA LEU A 574 -12.38 5.37 -1.89
C LEU A 574 -11.69 4.00 -1.75
N GLY A 575 -10.39 3.96 -2.05
CA GLY A 575 -9.50 2.88 -1.66
C GLY A 575 -8.80 3.18 -0.32
N TYR A 576 -7.88 2.33 0.07
CA TYR A 576 -7.06 2.43 1.28
C TYR A 576 -5.61 2.16 0.92
N ASP A 577 -4.72 3.01 1.38
CA ASP A 577 -3.29 2.91 1.09
C ASP A 577 -2.45 3.46 2.24
N HIS A 578 -1.18 3.11 2.24
CA HIS A 578 -0.22 3.63 3.20
C HIS A 578 0.02 5.14 2.97
N PRO A 579 0.11 5.99 4.02
CA PRO A 579 0.36 7.43 3.87
C PRO A 579 1.55 7.79 2.97
N GLN A 580 2.65 7.05 3.11
CA GLN A 580 3.89 7.22 2.35
C GLN A 580 3.69 7.02 0.84
N ASN A 581 2.83 6.09 0.42
CA ASN A 581 2.48 5.90 -0.99
C ASN A 581 1.71 7.09 -1.55
N GLN A 582 1.04 7.84 -0.67
CA GLN A 582 0.32 9.07 -1.00
C GLN A 582 1.15 10.32 -0.70
N GLY A 583 2.47 10.20 -0.53
CA GLY A 583 3.40 11.33 -0.41
C GLY A 583 3.51 11.96 0.98
N PHE A 584 2.87 11.37 2.00
CA PHE A 584 3.04 11.81 3.39
C PHE A 584 4.32 11.26 4.00
N ASN A 585 4.98 12.03 4.86
CA ASN A 585 6.08 11.54 5.67
C ASN A 585 5.61 10.63 6.82
N SER A 586 6.56 9.95 7.47
CA SER A 586 6.29 9.01 8.57
C SER A 586 5.78 9.66 9.86
N GLU A 587 5.75 10.99 9.96
CA GLU A 587 5.31 11.70 11.17
C GLU A 587 3.82 12.02 11.19
N LEU A 588 3.12 11.89 10.05
CA LEU A 588 1.70 12.26 9.93
C LEU A 588 0.86 11.60 11.03
N VAL A 589 0.97 10.27 11.15
CA VAL A 589 0.15 9.46 12.06
C VAL A 589 0.43 9.85 13.51
N SER A 590 1.70 9.92 13.91
CA SER A 590 2.09 10.17 15.29
C SER A 590 1.75 11.60 15.75
N LYS A 591 1.87 12.60 14.86
CA LYS A 591 1.48 13.98 15.17
C LYS A 591 -0.03 14.14 15.37
N ILE A 592 -0.84 13.51 14.52
CA ILE A 592 -2.30 13.55 14.66
C ILE A 592 -2.74 12.78 15.91
N ASP A 593 -2.20 11.59 16.15
CA ASP A 593 -2.49 10.80 17.35
C ASP A 593 -2.18 11.58 18.63
N SER A 594 -1.05 12.30 18.66
CA SER A 594 -0.65 13.14 19.80
C SER A 594 -1.63 14.29 20.04
N LEU A 595 -2.05 14.98 18.98
CA LEU A 595 -3.00 16.08 19.07
C LEU A 595 -4.41 15.59 19.45
N ALA A 596 -4.80 14.42 18.97
CA ALA A 596 -6.05 13.77 19.36
C ALA A 596 -6.03 13.39 20.86
N ALA A 597 -4.93 12.83 21.35
CA ALA A 597 -4.78 12.53 22.78
C ALA A 597 -4.87 13.80 23.65
N TYR A 598 -4.18 14.87 23.25
CA TYR A 598 -4.25 16.18 23.92
C TYR A 598 -5.68 16.74 23.96
N THR A 599 -6.42 16.63 22.86
CA THR A 599 -7.80 17.09 22.76
C THR A 599 -8.73 16.39 23.76
N LEU A 600 -8.51 15.09 24.00
CA LEU A 600 -9.26 14.32 25.01
C LEU A 600 -8.86 14.70 26.44
N GLU A 601 -7.56 14.86 26.69
CA GLU A 601 -7.01 15.22 28.00
C GLU A 601 -7.54 16.57 28.50
N GLN A 602 -7.69 17.55 27.60
CA GLN A 602 -8.22 18.87 27.91
C GLN A 602 -9.76 18.95 27.97
N GLU A 603 -10.43 17.81 27.83
CA GLU A 603 -11.91 17.70 27.83
C GLU A 603 -12.55 18.65 26.81
N MET A 604 -11.98 18.71 25.60
CA MET A 604 -12.55 19.50 24.50
C MET A 604 -13.69 18.76 23.81
N THR A 605 -13.64 17.43 23.80
CA THR A 605 -14.68 16.50 23.38
C THR A 605 -14.50 15.16 24.12
N PRO A 606 -15.56 14.39 24.42
CA PRO A 606 -15.42 13.07 25.02
C PRO A 606 -14.73 12.03 24.11
N GLY A 607 -14.94 12.18 22.80
CA GLY A 607 -14.45 11.27 21.77
C GLY A 607 -14.58 11.87 20.37
N MET A 608 -13.95 11.23 19.38
CA MET A 608 -13.92 11.69 18.00
C MET A 608 -13.55 10.57 17.00
N GLN A 609 -13.91 10.78 15.74
CA GLN A 609 -13.46 10.04 14.57
C GLN A 609 -12.70 10.98 13.64
N ILE A 610 -11.54 10.55 13.13
CA ILE A 610 -10.70 11.34 12.23
C ILE A 610 -10.37 10.49 11.01
N LEU A 611 -10.68 11.00 9.82
CA LEU A 611 -10.39 10.36 8.54
C LEU A 611 -9.70 11.33 7.59
N ILE A 612 -8.61 10.86 6.97
CA ILE A 612 -7.88 11.59 5.93
C ILE A 612 -7.76 10.68 4.71
N ALA A 613 -8.14 11.21 3.55
CA ALA A 613 -7.89 10.58 2.27
C ALA A 613 -7.11 11.52 1.35
N ARG A 614 -6.30 10.96 0.46
CA ARG A 614 -5.62 11.68 -0.62
C ARG A 614 -5.68 10.85 -1.90
N LYS A 615 -5.94 11.47 -3.05
CA LYS A 615 -5.99 10.79 -4.38
C LYS A 615 -6.96 9.59 -4.40
N GLY A 616 -8.10 9.76 -3.73
CA GLY A 616 -9.10 8.69 -3.59
C GLY A 616 -8.63 7.49 -2.76
N LYS A 617 -7.65 7.65 -1.87
CA LYS A 617 -7.17 6.64 -0.92
C LYS A 617 -7.22 7.16 0.50
N VAL A 618 -7.90 6.44 1.39
CA VAL A 618 -7.87 6.67 2.84
C VAL A 618 -6.49 6.25 3.35
N VAL A 619 -5.80 7.18 4.00
CA VAL A 619 -4.45 7.00 4.58
C VAL A 619 -4.46 7.04 6.09
N TYR A 620 -5.52 7.57 6.69
CA TYR A 620 -5.70 7.64 8.13
C TYR A 620 -7.20 7.51 8.44
N ASN A 621 -7.55 6.58 9.33
CA ASN A 621 -8.93 6.38 9.80
C ASN A 621 -8.86 5.85 11.25
N LYS A 622 -9.00 6.73 12.25
CA LYS A 622 -8.89 6.35 13.65
C LYS A 622 -9.98 6.97 14.51
N ASN A 623 -10.35 6.23 15.55
CA ASN A 623 -11.36 6.59 16.54
C ASN A 623 -10.70 6.78 17.92
N PHE A 624 -11.13 7.79 18.65
CA PHE A 624 -10.52 8.21 19.91
C PHE A 624 -11.58 8.47 20.98
N GLY A 625 -11.23 8.16 22.23
CA GLY A 625 -12.04 8.50 23.39
C GLY A 625 -13.32 7.67 23.51
N TYR A 626 -14.35 8.31 24.07
CA TYR A 626 -15.59 7.66 24.50
C TYR A 626 -16.80 8.50 24.10
N HIS A 627 -17.99 7.92 24.19
CA HIS A 627 -19.24 8.62 23.91
C HIS A 627 -19.52 9.76 24.90
N THR A 628 -19.10 9.59 26.16
CA THR A 628 -19.26 10.57 27.25
C THR A 628 -18.00 10.61 28.11
N TYR A 629 -17.89 11.61 28.99
CA TYR A 629 -16.75 11.74 29.92
C TYR A 629 -16.73 10.67 31.03
N ASP A 630 -17.81 9.90 31.20
CA ASP A 630 -17.87 8.78 32.14
C ASP A 630 -17.08 7.55 31.64
N LYS A 631 -16.67 7.55 30.37
CA LYS A 631 -15.80 6.54 29.74
C LYS A 631 -16.36 5.11 29.73
N GLU A 632 -17.68 4.97 29.57
CA GLU A 632 -18.35 3.66 29.51
C GLU A 632 -18.28 2.99 28.13
N ILE A 633 -18.52 3.76 27.05
CA ILE A 633 -18.59 3.25 25.67
C ILE A 633 -17.48 3.91 24.84
N LYS A 634 -16.53 3.11 24.34
CA LYS A 634 -15.47 3.59 23.44
C LYS A 634 -16.03 3.90 22.06
N VAL A 635 -15.56 4.99 21.45
CA VAL A 635 -15.93 5.32 20.06
C VAL A 635 -15.41 4.21 19.11
N GLN A 636 -16.31 3.69 18.28
CA GLN A 636 -16.07 2.73 17.21
C GLN A 636 -16.25 3.40 15.84
N GLU A 637 -15.86 2.72 14.76
CA GLU A 637 -15.97 3.23 13.39
C GLU A 637 -17.43 3.37 12.92
N ASP A 638 -18.32 2.48 13.39
CA ASP A 638 -19.73 2.45 13.02
C ASP A 638 -20.61 3.35 13.91
N ASP A 639 -20.02 4.04 14.89
CA ASP A 639 -20.74 5.00 15.71
C ASP A 639 -21.11 6.26 14.90
N VAL A 640 -22.33 6.76 15.10
CA VAL A 640 -22.86 7.91 14.37
C VAL A 640 -22.99 9.15 15.24
N TYR A 641 -22.54 10.28 14.69
CA TYR A 641 -22.57 11.61 15.31
C TYR A 641 -23.70 12.46 14.72
N ASP A 642 -24.27 13.39 15.50
CA ASP A 642 -25.13 14.45 14.97
C ASP A 642 -24.30 15.37 14.05
N LEU A 643 -24.59 15.35 12.75
CA LEU A 643 -23.87 16.05 11.68
C LEU A 643 -24.43 17.46 11.45
N ALA A 644 -24.83 18.15 12.51
CA ALA A 644 -25.43 19.47 12.42
C ALA A 644 -24.59 20.44 11.55
N SER A 645 -25.29 21.13 10.65
CA SER A 645 -24.74 21.95 9.57
C SER A 645 -23.98 21.21 8.46
N LEU A 646 -23.28 20.09 8.72
CA LEU A 646 -22.85 19.20 7.63
C LEU A 646 -24.05 18.63 6.85
N THR A 647 -25.21 18.49 7.49
CA THR A 647 -26.49 18.11 6.86
C THR A 647 -26.77 18.94 5.58
N LYS A 648 -26.38 20.21 5.55
CA LYS A 648 -26.55 21.08 4.38
C LYS A 648 -25.85 20.49 3.15
N ILE A 649 -24.56 20.20 3.29
CA ILE A 649 -23.71 19.72 2.20
C ILE A 649 -23.84 18.21 1.96
N LEU A 650 -24.50 17.47 2.85
CA LEU A 650 -24.68 16.01 2.72
C LEU A 650 -26.11 15.61 2.31
N ALA A 651 -27.09 16.52 2.40
CA ALA A 651 -28.48 16.24 2.02
C ALA A 651 -29.06 17.32 1.11
N THR A 652 -29.20 18.56 1.59
CA THR A 652 -29.97 19.60 0.87
C THR A 652 -29.26 20.12 -0.38
N LEU A 653 -27.98 20.49 -0.25
CA LEU A 653 -27.18 21.05 -1.32
C LEU A 653 -27.03 20.12 -2.54
N PRO A 654 -26.67 18.83 -2.39
CA PRO A 654 -26.52 17.95 -3.55
C PRO A 654 -27.85 17.73 -4.29
N ILE A 655 -28.99 17.77 -3.59
CA ILE A 655 -30.32 17.75 -4.24
C ILE A 655 -30.59 19.06 -4.99
N LEU A 656 -30.19 20.21 -4.45
CA LEU A 656 -30.32 21.48 -5.18
C LEU A 656 -29.44 21.52 -6.42
N MET A 657 -28.25 20.93 -6.38
CA MET A 657 -27.38 20.81 -7.54
C MET A 657 -28.04 20.01 -8.67
N THR A 658 -28.72 18.90 -8.36
CA THR A 658 -29.43 18.11 -9.37
C THR A 658 -30.68 18.83 -9.91
N LEU A 659 -31.36 19.61 -9.06
CA LEU A 659 -32.46 20.47 -9.50
C LEU A 659 -31.97 21.63 -10.39
N GLU A 660 -30.80 22.21 -10.11
CA GLU A 660 -30.19 23.26 -10.95
C GLU A 660 -29.79 22.70 -12.32
N GLU A 661 -29.09 21.57 -12.32
CA GLU A 661 -28.68 20.90 -13.55
C GLU A 661 -29.87 20.48 -14.43
N SER A 662 -30.99 20.10 -13.81
CA SER A 662 -32.23 19.76 -14.52
C SER A 662 -33.10 20.98 -14.87
N ASN A 663 -32.57 22.20 -14.73
CA ASN A 663 -33.24 23.47 -15.00
C ASN A 663 -34.57 23.66 -14.25
N LYS A 664 -34.69 23.07 -13.06
CA LYS A 664 -35.87 23.26 -12.17
C LYS A 664 -35.72 24.50 -11.28
N ILE A 665 -34.49 24.90 -11.01
CA ILE A 665 -34.11 26.07 -10.23
C ILE A 665 -32.87 26.70 -10.88
N ASP A 666 -32.74 28.02 -10.86
CA ASP A 666 -31.51 28.73 -11.26
C ASP A 666 -30.93 29.45 -10.03
N LEU A 667 -29.61 29.65 -9.99
CA LEU A 667 -28.98 30.40 -8.90
C LEU A 667 -29.51 31.85 -8.78
N LYS A 668 -30.01 32.43 -9.88
CA LYS A 668 -30.65 33.75 -9.91
C LYS A 668 -32.14 33.71 -9.62
N SER A 669 -32.76 32.52 -9.57
CA SER A 669 -34.18 32.37 -9.25
C SER A 669 -34.50 33.08 -7.95
N LYS A 670 -35.58 33.85 -7.96
CA LYS A 670 -36.04 34.59 -6.79
C LYS A 670 -36.89 33.72 -5.89
N LEU A 671 -36.90 34.01 -4.60
CA LEU A 671 -37.60 33.20 -3.62
C LEU A 671 -39.12 33.12 -3.92
N TYR A 672 -39.74 34.19 -4.44
CA TYR A 672 -41.14 34.16 -4.85
C TYR A 672 -41.40 33.23 -6.06
N GLU A 673 -40.40 32.95 -6.89
CA GLU A 673 -40.53 32.04 -8.04
C GLU A 673 -40.56 30.59 -7.55
N LEU A 674 -39.81 30.29 -6.47
CA LEU A 674 -39.77 28.97 -5.84
C LEU A 674 -41.00 28.72 -4.96
N LEU A 675 -41.40 29.74 -4.20
CA LEU A 675 -42.52 29.71 -3.25
C LEU A 675 -43.42 30.93 -3.50
N PRO A 676 -44.37 30.87 -4.45
CA PRO A 676 -45.23 31.99 -4.82
C PRO A 676 -46.00 32.63 -3.67
N GLU A 677 -46.28 31.87 -2.60
CA GLU A 677 -46.89 32.41 -1.39
C GLU A 677 -46.05 33.49 -0.69
N LEU A 678 -44.77 33.65 -1.03
CA LEU A 678 -43.84 34.62 -0.44
C LEU A 678 -43.74 35.93 -1.22
N ALA A 679 -44.48 36.10 -2.32
CA ALA A 679 -44.38 37.26 -3.22
C ALA A 679 -44.62 38.63 -2.53
N ALA A 680 -45.41 38.66 -1.45
CA ALA A 680 -45.68 39.88 -0.68
C ALA A 680 -44.72 40.11 0.50
N SER A 681 -43.75 39.22 0.72
CA SER A 681 -42.81 39.30 1.85
C SER A 681 -41.58 40.17 1.52
N ASN A 682 -40.91 40.68 2.55
CA ASN A 682 -39.61 41.35 2.40
C ASN A 682 -38.47 40.41 1.96
N LYS A 683 -38.77 39.14 1.65
CA LYS A 683 -37.80 38.13 1.18
C LYS A 683 -38.04 37.71 -0.27
N ALA A 684 -39.10 38.21 -0.90
CA ALA A 684 -39.54 37.80 -2.24
C ALA A 684 -38.39 37.83 -3.27
N ASP A 685 -37.65 38.94 -3.30
CA ASP A 685 -36.64 39.23 -4.31
C ASP A 685 -35.24 38.69 -4.00
N MET A 686 -35.07 37.91 -2.94
CA MET A 686 -33.79 37.25 -2.66
C MET A 686 -33.56 36.12 -3.66
N SER A 687 -32.38 36.08 -4.26
CA SER A 687 -31.98 34.96 -5.12
C SER A 687 -31.43 33.79 -4.32
N VAL A 688 -31.46 32.60 -4.93
CA VAL A 688 -30.81 31.38 -4.41
C VAL A 688 -29.32 31.62 -4.15
N LEU A 689 -28.64 32.32 -5.05
CA LEU A 689 -27.24 32.69 -4.95
C LEU A 689 -26.97 33.55 -3.71
N GLU A 690 -27.72 34.64 -3.52
CA GLU A 690 -27.57 35.52 -2.33
C GLU A 690 -27.82 34.75 -1.03
N MET A 691 -28.83 33.87 -1.02
CA MET A 691 -29.18 33.06 0.15
C MET A 691 -28.08 32.06 0.50
N LEU A 692 -27.62 31.26 -0.47
CA LEU A 692 -26.63 30.20 -0.26
C LEU A 692 -25.20 30.72 -0.08
N SER A 693 -24.91 31.95 -0.51
CA SER A 693 -23.64 32.63 -0.22
C SER A 693 -23.68 33.49 1.06
N HIS A 694 -24.77 33.43 1.85
CA HIS A 694 -24.93 34.19 3.10
C HIS A 694 -24.83 35.72 2.92
N TYR A 695 -25.37 36.22 1.81
CA TYR A 695 -25.34 37.64 1.42
C TYR A 695 -26.76 38.21 1.19
N ALA A 696 -27.78 37.61 1.81
CA ALA A 696 -29.20 37.97 1.62
C ALA A 696 -29.82 38.81 2.75
N LYS A 697 -29.02 39.42 3.64
CA LYS A 697 -29.49 40.19 4.83
C LYS A 697 -30.38 39.41 5.82
N LEU A 698 -30.46 38.09 5.72
CA LEU A 698 -31.26 37.29 6.65
C LEU A 698 -30.68 37.34 8.07
N GLN A 699 -31.56 37.22 9.06
CA GLN A 699 -31.14 37.01 10.45
C GLN A 699 -30.36 35.69 10.55
N ALA A 700 -29.39 35.62 11.46
CA ALA A 700 -28.55 34.43 11.60
C ALA A 700 -29.35 33.20 12.08
N TRP A 701 -30.20 33.41 13.10
CA TRP A 701 -30.97 32.36 13.76
C TRP A 701 -32.22 32.94 14.41
N ILE A 702 -33.29 32.14 14.50
CA ILE A 702 -34.54 32.48 15.18
C ILE A 702 -34.88 31.36 16.18
N PRO A 703 -34.99 31.65 17.49
CA PRO A 703 -35.28 30.65 18.51
C PRO A 703 -36.78 30.33 18.58
N PHE A 704 -37.29 29.55 17.62
CA PHE A 704 -38.73 29.26 17.48
C PHE A 704 -39.38 28.66 18.74
N TYR A 705 -38.61 27.88 19.52
CA TYR A 705 -39.06 27.23 20.75
C TYR A 705 -39.34 28.22 21.89
N LYS A 706 -38.63 29.36 21.98
CA LYS A 706 -38.75 30.26 23.15
C LYS A 706 -40.18 30.73 23.41
N LYS A 707 -40.93 31.08 22.36
CA LYS A 707 -42.35 31.48 22.50
C LYS A 707 -43.24 30.36 23.04
N THR A 708 -42.90 29.11 22.76
CA THR A 708 -43.69 27.95 23.23
C THR A 708 -43.51 27.69 24.71
N LEU A 709 -42.45 28.24 25.32
CA LEU A 709 -42.17 28.07 26.75
C LEU A 709 -43.04 28.98 27.62
N GLU A 710 -43.58 30.06 27.06
CA GLU A 710 -44.48 30.98 27.79
C GLU A 710 -45.78 30.28 28.26
N ASP A 711 -46.27 29.30 27.48
CA ASP A 711 -47.40 28.44 27.86
C ASP A 711 -47.23 27.05 27.24
N LYS A 712 -46.49 26.17 27.91
CA LYS A 712 -46.20 24.81 27.42
C LYS A 712 -47.48 24.01 27.15
N SER A 713 -48.54 24.21 27.93
CA SER A 713 -49.79 23.43 27.82
C SER A 713 -50.53 23.65 26.49
N LYS A 714 -50.34 24.82 25.88
CA LYS A 714 -50.92 25.18 24.58
C LYS A 714 -50.17 24.56 23.39
N TYR A 715 -48.88 24.28 23.55
CA TYR A 715 -48.00 23.87 22.46
C TYR A 715 -47.55 22.41 22.54
N TYR A 716 -47.55 21.81 23.73
CA TYR A 716 -47.03 20.47 23.96
C TYR A 716 -48.03 19.54 24.63
N ALA A 717 -47.94 18.25 24.27
CA ALA A 717 -48.57 17.14 24.96
C ALA A 717 -47.51 16.09 25.33
N THR A 718 -47.79 15.27 26.35
CA THR A 718 -46.90 14.16 26.76
C THR A 718 -47.08 12.91 25.91
N GLU A 719 -48.20 12.81 25.21
CA GLU A 719 -48.58 11.67 24.37
C GLU A 719 -48.86 12.12 22.93
N PHE A 720 -48.65 11.18 22.00
CA PHE A 720 -48.93 11.40 20.59
C PHE A 720 -50.44 11.57 20.34
N SER A 721 -50.79 12.54 19.49
CA SER A 721 -52.12 12.62 18.87
C SER A 721 -52.00 13.27 17.49
N LYS A 722 -53.06 13.21 16.67
CA LYS A 722 -53.06 13.93 15.38
C LYS A 722 -52.81 15.44 15.54
N LYS A 723 -53.25 16.02 16.66
CA LYS A 723 -53.03 17.43 17.00
C LYS A 723 -51.62 17.70 17.54
N PHE A 724 -51.00 16.73 18.20
CA PHE A 724 -49.64 16.80 18.77
C PHE A 724 -48.81 15.62 18.25
N SER A 725 -48.31 15.75 17.03
CA SER A 725 -47.64 14.66 16.32
C SER A 725 -46.12 14.81 16.21
N VAL A 726 -45.59 16.01 16.45
CA VAL A 726 -44.17 16.32 16.24
C VAL A 726 -43.39 16.02 17.52
N LYS A 727 -42.68 14.88 17.56
CA LYS A 727 -41.91 14.47 18.74
C LYS A 727 -40.61 15.27 18.85
N VAL A 728 -40.49 16.11 19.88
CA VAL A 728 -39.31 16.97 20.12
C VAL A 728 -38.42 16.48 21.27
N ALA A 729 -38.99 15.71 22.20
CA ALA A 729 -38.29 15.06 23.32
C ALA A 729 -38.92 13.68 23.60
N GLN A 730 -38.38 12.89 24.54
CA GLN A 730 -38.87 11.53 24.82
C GLN A 730 -40.39 11.49 25.11
N ASN A 731 -40.87 12.40 25.95
CA ASN A 731 -42.26 12.54 26.39
C ASN A 731 -42.82 13.94 26.08
N MET A 732 -42.47 14.52 24.93
CA MET A 732 -42.88 15.87 24.55
C MET A 732 -43.18 15.94 23.05
N TYR A 733 -44.46 16.17 22.72
CA TYR A 733 -44.98 16.28 21.36
C TYR A 733 -45.49 17.69 21.12
N LEU A 734 -44.88 18.39 20.16
CA LEU A 734 -45.31 19.70 19.68
C LEU A 734 -46.58 19.56 18.82
N ARG A 735 -47.46 20.56 18.91
CA ARG A 735 -48.64 20.64 18.05
C ARG A 735 -48.27 20.67 16.56
N THR A 736 -49.01 19.90 15.76
CA THR A 736 -48.70 19.63 14.35
C THR A 736 -48.66 20.89 13.49
N ASP A 737 -49.58 21.83 13.73
CA ASP A 737 -49.72 23.11 13.02
C ASP A 737 -48.67 24.17 13.40
N TYR A 738 -47.78 23.91 14.37
CA TYR A 738 -46.74 24.88 14.73
C TYR A 738 -45.67 25.04 13.64
N GLN A 739 -45.53 24.06 12.74
CA GLN A 739 -44.62 24.17 11.61
C GLN A 739 -44.95 25.39 10.73
N ASP A 740 -46.23 25.71 10.54
CA ASP A 740 -46.66 26.91 9.83
C ASP A 740 -46.19 28.19 10.54
N SER A 741 -46.18 28.19 11.87
CA SER A 741 -45.68 29.31 12.68
C SER A 741 -44.17 29.51 12.56
N ILE A 742 -43.40 28.43 12.30
CA ILE A 742 -41.96 28.54 12.02
C ILE A 742 -41.77 29.34 10.74
N TYR A 743 -42.41 28.91 9.64
CA TYR A 743 -42.31 29.60 8.36
C TYR A 743 -42.84 31.04 8.44
N ALA A 744 -43.99 31.26 9.09
CA ALA A 744 -44.55 32.59 9.27
C ALA A 744 -43.57 33.54 9.98
N ARG A 745 -42.92 33.09 11.06
CA ARG A 745 -41.93 33.90 11.77
C ARG A 745 -40.69 34.21 10.96
N ILE A 746 -40.23 33.27 10.13
CA ILE A 746 -39.14 33.55 9.20
C ILE A 746 -39.61 34.66 8.26
N VAL A 747 -40.79 34.50 7.63
CA VAL A 747 -41.34 35.47 6.67
C VAL A 747 -41.55 36.86 7.29
N GLU A 748 -42.08 36.94 8.50
CA GLU A 748 -42.35 38.18 9.24
C GLU A 748 -41.10 38.84 9.81
N SER A 749 -39.97 38.12 9.95
CA SER A 749 -38.75 38.69 10.52
C SER A 749 -38.19 39.82 9.66
N ASP A 750 -37.65 40.85 10.31
CA ASP A 750 -36.98 41.93 9.60
C ASP A 750 -35.66 41.47 8.97
N LEU A 751 -35.35 42.03 7.80
CA LEU A 751 -34.02 41.93 7.24
C LEU A 751 -33.05 42.76 8.07
N ARG A 752 -31.79 42.36 8.08
CA ARG A 752 -30.72 43.16 8.66
C ARG A 752 -30.55 44.46 7.87
N ASP A 753 -30.10 45.51 8.57
CA ASP A 753 -29.95 46.83 7.96
C ASP A 753 -28.83 46.86 6.89
N SER A 754 -27.69 46.21 7.17
CA SER A 754 -26.52 46.17 6.29
C SER A 754 -26.50 44.95 5.36
N LEU A 755 -25.99 45.15 4.13
CA LEU A 755 -25.68 44.08 3.18
C LEU A 755 -24.23 43.66 3.37
N GLU A 756 -24.02 42.67 4.22
CA GLU A 756 -22.70 42.12 4.55
C GLU A 756 -22.79 40.62 4.77
N TYR A 757 -21.64 39.94 4.74
CA TYR A 757 -21.55 38.52 5.06
C TYR A 757 -22.14 38.25 6.46
N LYS A 758 -23.13 37.37 6.53
CA LYS A 758 -23.59 36.82 7.80
C LYS A 758 -24.18 35.44 7.63
N TYR A 759 -23.55 34.47 8.28
CA TYR A 759 -24.06 33.11 8.36
C TYR A 759 -25.53 33.08 8.82
N SER A 760 -26.36 32.34 8.10
CA SER A 760 -27.80 32.18 8.37
C SER A 760 -28.28 30.79 7.95
N ASP A 761 -29.00 30.11 8.84
CA ASP A 761 -29.64 28.82 8.56
C ASP A 761 -31.00 28.97 7.87
N LEU A 762 -31.59 30.17 7.90
CA LEU A 762 -32.95 30.43 7.43
C LEU A 762 -33.20 30.05 5.96
N PRO A 763 -32.26 30.21 5.01
CA PRO A 763 -32.43 29.73 3.63
C PRO A 763 -32.86 28.27 3.53
N TYR A 764 -32.30 27.40 4.37
CA TYR A 764 -32.51 25.96 4.27
C TYR A 764 -33.93 25.51 4.67
N TYR A 765 -34.69 26.36 5.36
CA TYR A 765 -36.12 26.12 5.59
C TYR A 765 -36.91 26.26 4.29
N PHE A 766 -36.68 27.34 3.55
CA PHE A 766 -37.35 27.56 2.27
C PHE A 766 -36.91 26.56 1.22
N LEU A 767 -35.62 26.26 1.15
CA LEU A 767 -35.07 25.28 0.21
C LEU A 767 -35.62 23.87 0.49
N LYS A 768 -35.69 23.44 1.75
CA LYS A 768 -36.37 22.19 2.13
C LYS A 768 -37.81 22.19 1.63
N LYS A 769 -38.59 23.24 1.95
CA LYS A 769 -40.00 23.33 1.57
C LYS A 769 -40.18 23.26 0.06
N TYR A 770 -39.32 23.95 -0.70
CA TYR A 770 -39.33 23.91 -2.15
C TYR A 770 -39.00 22.51 -2.70
N ILE A 771 -37.91 21.89 -2.22
CA ILE A 771 -37.52 20.53 -2.62
C ILE A 771 -38.68 19.55 -2.41
N GLU A 772 -39.26 19.52 -1.20
CA GLU A 772 -40.31 18.57 -0.87
C GLU A 772 -41.59 18.78 -1.69
N LYS A 773 -41.93 20.05 -1.99
CA LYS A 773 -43.05 20.40 -2.88
C LYS A 773 -42.77 19.99 -4.33
N GLN A 774 -41.54 20.17 -4.80
CA GLN A 774 -41.14 19.87 -6.17
C GLN A 774 -41.06 18.37 -6.45
N SER A 775 -40.69 17.56 -5.46
CA SER A 775 -40.51 16.11 -5.60
C SER A 775 -41.65 15.26 -5.04
N ASP A 776 -42.64 15.86 -4.38
CA ASP A 776 -43.71 15.17 -3.64
C ASP A 776 -43.17 14.07 -2.69
N SER A 777 -42.07 14.40 -2.01
CA SER A 777 -41.36 13.46 -1.13
C SER A 777 -40.60 14.23 -0.05
N SER A 778 -40.31 13.60 1.08
CA SER A 778 -39.58 14.23 2.16
C SER A 778 -38.07 14.23 1.90
N LEU A 779 -37.37 15.26 2.40
CA LEU A 779 -35.93 15.45 2.15
C LEU A 779 -35.09 14.20 2.48
N ASP A 780 -35.41 13.53 3.59
CA ASP A 780 -34.74 12.30 4.04
C ASP A 780 -34.88 11.15 3.03
N LYS A 781 -36.08 10.97 2.45
CA LYS A 781 -36.33 9.92 1.45
C LYS A 781 -35.65 10.21 0.13
N ILE A 782 -35.57 11.49 -0.28
CA ILE A 782 -34.89 11.90 -1.50
C ILE A 782 -33.39 11.64 -1.36
N ALA A 783 -32.77 12.10 -0.26
CA ALA A 783 -31.36 11.89 0.01
C ALA A 783 -31.00 10.40 0.09
N GLU A 784 -31.84 9.61 0.79
CA GLU A 784 -31.67 8.16 0.91
C GLU A 784 -31.69 7.45 -0.44
N ASN A 785 -32.69 7.74 -1.29
CA ASN A 785 -32.87 7.01 -2.55
C ASN A 785 -31.95 7.49 -3.66
N TYR A 786 -31.65 8.79 -3.72
CA TYR A 786 -30.83 9.34 -4.81
C TYR A 786 -29.33 9.21 -4.53
N PHE A 787 -28.88 9.43 -3.29
CA PHE A 787 -27.46 9.43 -2.94
C PHE A 787 -27.06 8.28 -2.02
N TYR A 788 -27.72 8.08 -0.88
CA TYR A 788 -27.18 7.19 0.16
C TYR A 788 -27.22 5.71 -0.24
N LYS A 789 -28.34 5.21 -0.78
CA LYS A 789 -28.43 3.82 -1.25
C LYS A 789 -27.47 3.53 -2.42
N PRO A 790 -27.46 4.30 -3.52
CA PRO A 790 -26.56 4.01 -4.64
C PRO A 790 -25.06 4.12 -4.29
N MET A 791 -24.70 5.00 -3.36
CA MET A 791 -23.31 5.14 -2.89
C MET A 791 -22.98 4.18 -1.74
N ARG A 792 -23.99 3.50 -1.17
CA ARG A 792 -23.89 2.64 0.01
C ARG A 792 -23.36 3.36 1.24
N LEU A 793 -24.00 4.48 1.57
CA LEU A 793 -23.76 5.29 2.77
C LEU A 793 -24.71 4.84 3.87
N SER A 794 -24.46 3.66 4.44
CA SER A 794 -25.37 2.99 5.38
C SER A 794 -25.51 3.71 6.72
N HIS A 795 -24.55 4.55 7.09
CA HIS A 795 -24.53 5.29 8.35
C HIS A 795 -25.11 6.70 8.24
N LEU A 796 -25.25 7.26 7.03
CA LEU A 796 -25.93 8.54 6.82
C LEU A 796 -27.45 8.36 6.95
N LYS A 797 -28.00 8.70 8.12
CA LYS A 797 -29.44 8.54 8.41
C LYS A 797 -30.02 9.75 9.11
N PHE A 798 -31.18 10.18 8.64
CA PHE A 798 -32.14 10.86 9.50
C PHE A 798 -32.82 9.82 10.39
N TYR A 799 -33.28 10.22 11.58
CA TYR A 799 -33.92 9.32 12.55
C TYR A 799 -33.05 8.10 12.93
N PRO A 800 -31.85 8.30 13.48
CA PRO A 800 -30.88 7.23 13.70
C PRO A 800 -31.41 6.08 14.59
N LEU A 801 -32.31 6.36 15.53
CA LEU A 801 -32.94 5.35 16.40
C LEU A 801 -33.80 4.32 15.65
N ASN A 802 -34.14 4.55 14.38
CA ASN A 802 -34.85 3.58 13.56
C ASN A 802 -33.90 2.55 12.91
N TYR A 803 -32.60 2.81 12.91
CA TYR A 803 -31.58 2.04 12.18
C TYR A 803 -30.46 1.52 13.06
N PHE A 804 -30.15 2.21 14.15
CA PHE A 804 -29.03 1.90 15.03
C PHE A 804 -29.51 1.68 16.46
N GLU A 805 -28.84 0.73 17.13
CA GLU A 805 -28.95 0.63 18.57
C GLU A 805 -28.49 1.93 19.23
N LYS A 806 -29.09 2.26 20.38
CA LYS A 806 -28.81 3.52 21.06
C LYS A 806 -27.32 3.66 21.44
N ASN A 807 -26.65 2.58 21.82
CA ASN A 807 -25.20 2.55 22.12
C ASN A 807 -24.28 2.81 20.91
N LYS A 808 -24.81 2.84 19.68
CA LYS A 808 -24.09 3.22 18.45
C LYS A 808 -24.29 4.69 18.07
N ILE A 809 -25.07 5.43 18.84
CA ILE A 809 -25.35 6.83 18.60
C ILE A 809 -24.65 7.65 19.68
N VAL A 810 -23.82 8.61 19.28
CA VAL A 810 -23.11 9.44 20.25
C VAL A 810 -24.10 10.44 20.89
N PRO A 811 -24.22 10.50 22.23
CA PRO A 811 -25.09 11.46 22.91
C PRO A 811 -24.67 12.89 22.62
N THR A 812 -25.61 13.79 22.32
CA THR A 812 -25.30 15.14 21.81
C THR A 812 -25.09 16.18 22.90
N GLU A 813 -26.11 16.54 23.66
CA GLU A 813 -26.02 17.51 24.76
C GLU A 813 -27.12 17.25 25.79
N PHE A 814 -26.94 17.72 27.02
CA PHE A 814 -28.03 17.83 27.98
C PHE A 814 -28.70 19.19 27.80
N ASP A 815 -29.85 19.21 27.12
CA ASP A 815 -30.58 20.45 26.84
C ASP A 815 -31.34 20.89 28.10
N THR A 816 -30.80 21.88 28.82
CA THR A 816 -31.40 22.46 30.02
C THR A 816 -32.40 23.58 29.74
N GLU A 817 -32.42 24.13 28.52
CA GLU A 817 -33.22 25.32 28.20
C GLU A 817 -34.65 24.98 27.76
N TRP A 818 -34.81 23.90 27.00
CA TRP A 818 -36.09 23.55 26.38
C TRP A 818 -36.59 22.17 26.78
N ARG A 819 -35.83 21.14 26.43
CA ARG A 819 -36.26 19.73 26.52
C ARG A 819 -36.01 19.12 27.90
N ASN A 820 -35.08 19.68 28.67
CA ASN A 820 -34.68 19.21 30.00
C ASN A 820 -34.34 17.71 30.04
N GLU A 821 -33.64 17.23 29.01
CA GLU A 821 -33.20 15.83 28.86
C GLU A 821 -31.87 15.74 28.12
N LEU A 822 -31.18 14.60 28.25
CA LEU A 822 -30.04 14.24 27.41
C LEU A 822 -30.54 13.92 25.99
N ILE A 823 -30.13 14.74 25.03
CA ILE A 823 -30.41 14.53 23.62
C ILE A 823 -29.52 13.41 23.10
N HIS A 824 -30.15 12.31 22.71
CA HIS A 824 -29.48 11.09 22.28
C HIS A 824 -30.33 10.40 21.21
N GLY A 825 -29.84 10.37 19.97
CA GLY A 825 -30.55 9.79 18.82
C GLY A 825 -31.69 10.63 18.27
N ARG A 826 -31.70 11.92 18.63
CA ARG A 826 -32.59 12.95 18.07
C ARG A 826 -31.75 14.16 17.73
N VAL A 827 -32.15 14.91 16.71
CA VAL A 827 -31.47 16.13 16.30
C VAL A 827 -31.38 17.13 17.47
N HIS A 828 -30.20 17.69 17.70
CA HIS A 828 -30.04 18.69 18.74
C HIS A 828 -30.64 20.04 18.33
N ASP A 829 -30.50 20.42 17.06
CA ASP A 829 -31.00 21.69 16.53
C ASP A 829 -32.50 21.83 16.80
N GLN A 830 -32.87 22.89 17.53
CA GLN A 830 -34.24 23.04 18.01
C GLN A 830 -35.21 23.27 16.85
N GLY A 831 -34.79 23.98 15.81
CA GLY A 831 -35.62 24.26 14.65
C GLY A 831 -35.94 23.00 13.83
N ALA A 832 -34.92 22.16 13.57
CA ALA A 832 -35.08 20.88 12.91
C ALA A 832 -35.92 19.90 13.76
N ALA A 833 -35.74 19.89 15.09
CA ALA A 833 -36.59 19.11 15.99
C ALA A 833 -38.07 19.52 15.86
N MET A 834 -38.37 20.82 15.83
CA MET A 834 -39.73 21.34 15.65
C MET A 834 -40.30 21.11 14.24
N LEU A 835 -39.45 20.83 13.24
CA LEU A 835 -39.86 20.34 11.91
C LEU A 835 -40.04 18.81 11.86
N GLY A 836 -39.96 18.12 13.00
CA GLY A 836 -40.13 16.67 13.08
C GLY A 836 -38.85 15.89 12.83
N GLY A 837 -37.67 16.49 13.01
CA GLY A 837 -36.37 15.82 12.99
C GLY A 837 -35.61 15.92 11.66
N VAL A 838 -36.25 16.39 10.60
CA VAL A 838 -35.62 16.62 9.28
C VAL A 838 -35.65 18.11 9.00
N GLY A 839 -34.50 18.77 9.13
CA GLY A 839 -34.29 20.15 8.69
C GLY A 839 -33.43 20.19 7.44
N GLY A 840 -33.56 21.26 6.63
CA GLY A 840 -32.63 21.46 5.51
C GLY A 840 -31.20 21.74 5.97
N HIS A 841 -31.04 22.21 7.21
CA HIS A 841 -29.78 22.61 7.81
C HIS A 841 -29.22 21.64 8.85
N ALA A 842 -30.04 20.72 9.38
CA ALA A 842 -29.69 19.80 10.48
C ALA A 842 -30.63 18.57 10.52
N GLY A 843 -30.20 17.51 11.22
CA GLY A 843 -30.98 16.29 11.45
C GLY A 843 -30.36 15.00 10.92
N LEU A 844 -29.29 15.11 10.13
CA LEU A 844 -28.55 13.97 9.64
C LEU A 844 -27.55 13.48 10.69
N PHE A 845 -27.44 12.17 10.84
CA PHE A 845 -26.41 11.48 11.62
C PHE A 845 -25.50 10.68 10.69
N GLY A 846 -24.26 10.44 11.09
CA GLY A 846 -23.34 9.54 10.38
C GLY A 846 -21.95 9.45 10.96
N ASN A 847 -21.10 8.64 10.31
CA ASN A 847 -19.71 8.40 10.69
C ASN A 847 -18.71 9.01 9.70
N ALA A 848 -17.43 9.02 10.06
CA ALA A 848 -16.39 9.68 9.27
C ALA A 848 -16.24 9.05 7.87
N THR A 849 -16.35 7.73 7.76
CA THR A 849 -16.23 6.97 6.51
C THR A 849 -17.29 7.39 5.49
N ASP A 850 -18.57 7.44 5.86
CA ASP A 850 -19.62 7.79 4.90
C ASP A 850 -19.63 9.29 4.56
N VAL A 851 -19.23 10.16 5.50
CA VAL A 851 -18.98 11.57 5.20
C VAL A 851 -17.84 11.71 4.19
N ALA A 852 -16.74 10.97 4.35
CA ALA A 852 -15.62 11.01 3.41
C ALA A 852 -16.01 10.51 2.01
N LYS A 853 -16.81 9.44 1.91
CA LYS A 853 -17.34 8.97 0.61
C LYS A 853 -18.20 10.03 -0.08
N PHE A 854 -19.02 10.78 0.67
CA PHE A 854 -19.81 11.89 0.12
C PHE A 854 -18.91 13.06 -0.31
N MET A 855 -17.88 13.38 0.46
CA MET A 855 -16.89 14.39 0.05
C MET A 855 -16.11 13.94 -1.20
N GLN A 856 -15.84 12.64 -1.36
CA GLN A 856 -15.21 12.09 -2.56
C GLN A 856 -16.11 12.22 -3.80
N LEU A 857 -17.44 12.14 -3.65
CA LEU A 857 -18.36 12.45 -4.76
C LEU A 857 -18.15 13.88 -5.28
N TYR A 858 -18.01 14.86 -4.37
CA TYR A 858 -17.75 16.24 -4.77
C TYR A 858 -16.37 16.42 -5.38
N LEU A 859 -15.34 15.82 -4.77
CA LEU A 859 -13.96 15.87 -5.27
C LEU A 859 -13.84 15.23 -6.67
N ASN A 860 -14.62 14.18 -6.93
CA ASN A 860 -14.76 13.52 -8.24
C ASN A 860 -15.77 14.21 -9.17
N GLU A 861 -16.12 15.47 -8.89
CA GLU A 861 -16.99 16.30 -9.73
C GLU A 861 -18.34 15.64 -10.07
N GLY A 862 -18.95 15.03 -9.05
CA GLY A 862 -20.27 14.42 -9.13
C GLY A 862 -20.30 12.96 -9.57
N SER A 863 -19.17 12.26 -9.55
CA SER A 863 -19.11 10.82 -9.83
C SER A 863 -18.59 9.97 -8.66
N TYR A 864 -19.19 8.82 -8.41
CA TYR A 864 -18.73 7.89 -7.37
C TYR A 864 -19.18 6.47 -7.69
N GLY A 865 -18.26 5.50 -7.57
CA GLY A 865 -18.55 4.08 -7.79
C GLY A 865 -19.13 3.74 -9.17
N GLY A 866 -18.58 4.37 -10.22
CA GLY A 866 -19.00 4.16 -11.61
C GLY A 866 -20.26 4.93 -12.01
N LYS A 867 -20.93 5.63 -11.07
CA LYS A 867 -22.16 6.38 -11.31
C LYS A 867 -21.92 7.88 -11.28
N ARG A 868 -22.57 8.62 -12.18
CA ARG A 868 -22.63 10.09 -12.18
C ARG A 868 -23.95 10.58 -11.58
N PHE A 869 -23.87 11.49 -10.63
CA PHE A 869 -25.00 12.08 -9.91
C PHE A 869 -25.29 13.52 -10.36
N PHE A 870 -24.24 14.27 -10.71
CA PHE A 870 -24.27 15.59 -11.34
C PHE A 870 -22.96 15.81 -12.14
N ASN A 871 -22.93 16.84 -12.97
CA ASN A 871 -21.82 17.18 -13.85
C ASN A 871 -20.79 18.09 -13.18
N ALA A 872 -19.58 18.12 -13.74
CA ALA A 872 -18.49 18.96 -13.26
C ALA A 872 -18.81 20.46 -13.35
N GLU A 873 -19.56 20.89 -14.37
CA GLU A 873 -20.02 22.29 -14.49
C GLU A 873 -20.87 22.71 -13.30
N THR A 874 -21.80 21.84 -12.87
CA THR A 874 -22.65 22.05 -11.70
C THR A 874 -21.79 22.16 -10.43
N MET A 875 -20.81 21.26 -10.25
CA MET A 875 -19.88 21.36 -9.11
C MET A 875 -19.11 22.70 -9.13
N ASN A 876 -18.59 23.11 -10.29
CA ASN A 876 -17.84 24.36 -10.44
C ASN A 876 -18.71 25.59 -10.10
N LYS A 877 -19.95 25.64 -10.61
CA LYS A 877 -20.90 26.71 -10.27
C LYS A 877 -21.10 26.82 -8.77
N PHE A 878 -21.27 25.70 -8.07
CA PHE A 878 -21.53 25.72 -6.63
C PHE A 878 -20.27 25.96 -5.79
N ASN A 879 -19.09 25.58 -6.27
CA ASN A 879 -17.81 25.85 -5.61
C ASN A 879 -17.31 27.30 -5.82
N THR A 880 -17.86 28.00 -6.81
CA THR A 880 -17.46 29.38 -7.16
C THR A 880 -17.81 30.37 -6.06
N CYS A 881 -16.85 31.23 -5.72
CA CYS A 881 -17.05 32.33 -4.78
C CYS A 881 -17.50 33.61 -5.51
N TYR A 882 -18.80 33.79 -5.69
CA TYR A 882 -19.37 34.91 -6.45
C TYR A 882 -19.30 36.28 -5.76
N TYR A 883 -18.99 36.31 -4.47
CA TYR A 883 -18.95 37.54 -3.66
C TYR A 883 -17.61 37.71 -2.95
N CYS A 884 -16.54 37.09 -3.46
CA CYS A 884 -15.22 37.16 -2.85
C CYS A 884 -14.70 38.61 -2.73
N GLU A 885 -14.87 39.41 -3.78
CA GLU A 885 -14.59 40.86 -3.81
C GLU A 885 -15.47 41.71 -2.86
N LYS A 886 -16.44 41.09 -2.17
CA LYS A 886 -17.27 41.70 -1.11
C LYS A 886 -16.96 41.14 0.27
N ASP A 887 -15.80 40.51 0.43
CA ASP A 887 -15.35 39.88 1.67
C ASP A 887 -16.30 38.76 2.16
N VAL A 888 -16.84 38.00 1.21
CA VAL A 888 -17.71 36.84 1.47
C VAL A 888 -16.95 35.56 1.10
N ARG A 889 -16.38 34.87 2.09
CA ARG A 889 -15.66 33.58 1.91
C ARG A 889 -16.58 32.36 1.71
N ARG A 890 -17.53 32.45 0.79
CA ARG A 890 -18.56 31.40 0.56
C ARG A 890 -18.68 31.04 -0.91
N GLY A 891 -18.79 29.74 -1.16
CA GLY A 891 -19.36 29.25 -2.41
C GLY A 891 -20.88 29.38 -2.38
N VAL A 892 -21.55 28.63 -3.24
CA VAL A 892 -22.99 28.44 -3.16
C VAL A 892 -23.25 27.24 -2.24
N GLY A 893 -23.46 27.50 -0.95
CA GLY A 893 -23.74 26.47 0.06
C GLY A 893 -22.51 25.79 0.67
N PHE A 894 -21.31 26.07 0.16
CA PHE A 894 -20.03 25.60 0.74
C PHE A 894 -19.29 26.71 1.50
N ASP A 895 -18.59 26.31 2.58
CA ASP A 895 -17.49 27.11 3.13
C ASP A 895 -16.30 27.11 2.16
N LYS A 896 -15.62 28.26 2.07
CA LYS A 896 -14.33 28.44 1.39
C LYS A 896 -13.24 28.83 2.41
N PRO A 897 -11.94 28.66 2.09
CA PRO A 897 -10.87 29.16 2.94
C PRO A 897 -11.00 30.66 3.20
N GLN A 898 -10.28 31.15 4.19
CA GLN A 898 -10.32 32.56 4.58
C GLN A 898 -9.60 33.41 3.53
N LEU A 899 -10.05 34.65 3.36
CA LEU A 899 -9.42 35.58 2.42
C LEU A 899 -8.16 36.24 2.99
N ASP A 900 -8.09 36.40 4.33
CA ASP A 900 -6.99 37.04 5.05
C ASP A 900 -6.43 36.15 6.19
N GLU A 901 -6.64 36.52 7.46
CA GLU A 901 -6.06 35.79 8.62
C GLU A 901 -6.60 34.35 8.78
N ILE A 902 -5.80 33.50 9.46
CA ILE A 902 -6.15 32.11 9.77
C ILE A 902 -7.50 32.07 10.50
N GLY A 903 -8.39 31.19 10.04
CA GLY A 903 -9.72 30.98 10.65
C GLY A 903 -10.06 29.50 10.73
N PRO A 904 -11.24 29.05 10.22
CA PRO A 904 -11.62 27.64 10.29
C PRO A 904 -10.81 26.71 9.36
N THR A 905 -9.80 27.23 8.65
CA THR A 905 -8.82 26.45 7.89
C THR A 905 -7.41 26.95 8.19
N CYS A 906 -6.40 26.12 7.95
CA CYS A 906 -4.98 26.39 8.30
C CYS A 906 -4.33 27.61 7.63
N GLY A 907 -5.03 28.31 6.72
CA GLY A 907 -4.42 29.31 5.83
C GLY A 907 -3.49 28.71 4.76
N CYS A 908 -3.45 27.38 4.65
CA CYS A 908 -2.57 26.62 3.77
C CYS A 908 -3.31 25.97 2.58
N LEU A 909 -4.58 26.34 2.37
CA LEU A 909 -5.46 25.75 1.35
C LEU A 909 -5.70 26.70 0.19
N SER A 910 -5.90 26.15 -1.00
CA SER A 910 -6.27 26.93 -2.18
C SER A 910 -7.73 27.40 -2.12
N MET A 911 -8.06 28.49 -2.82
CA MET A 911 -9.46 28.93 -2.96
C MET A 911 -10.31 27.97 -3.80
N SER A 912 -9.76 26.90 -4.36
CA SER A 912 -10.53 25.81 -4.96
C SER A 912 -11.14 24.89 -3.89
N SER A 913 -10.54 24.81 -2.70
CA SER A 913 -10.97 23.93 -1.61
C SER A 913 -12.31 24.34 -1.01
N PHE A 914 -13.06 23.37 -0.50
CA PHE A 914 -14.41 23.59 0.01
C PHE A 914 -14.77 22.62 1.13
N GLY A 915 -15.75 22.99 1.94
CA GLY A 915 -16.21 22.13 3.01
C GLY A 915 -17.33 22.75 3.82
N HIS A 916 -17.46 22.30 5.07
CA HIS A 916 -18.32 22.93 6.05
C HIS A 916 -17.88 22.54 7.47
N SER A 917 -18.02 23.45 8.43
CA SER A 917 -17.86 23.16 9.87
C SER A 917 -19.22 22.99 10.53
N GLY A 918 -19.38 22.02 11.42
CA GLY A 918 -20.61 21.77 12.15
C GLY A 918 -20.62 22.32 13.57
N PHE A 919 -21.82 22.69 14.04
CA PHE A 919 -22.00 23.26 15.38
C PHE A 919 -21.61 22.27 16.47
N THR A 920 -21.90 20.98 16.28
CA THR A 920 -21.57 19.89 17.22
C THR A 920 -20.07 19.62 17.36
N GLY A 921 -19.22 20.27 16.55
CA GLY A 921 -17.77 20.02 16.52
C GLY A 921 -17.29 19.24 15.29
N THR A 922 -18.23 18.84 14.43
CA THR A 922 -17.94 18.15 13.17
C THR A 922 -17.28 19.07 12.13
N TYR A 923 -16.56 18.49 11.18
CA TYR A 923 -15.86 19.20 10.11
C TYR A 923 -15.59 18.24 8.95
N ALA A 924 -15.85 18.70 7.73
CA ALA A 924 -15.54 17.97 6.52
C ALA A 924 -15.03 18.95 5.46
N TRP A 925 -13.90 18.63 4.86
CA TRP A 925 -13.22 19.50 3.90
C TRP A 925 -12.60 18.68 2.76
N ALA A 926 -12.65 19.22 1.55
CA ALA A 926 -12.02 18.68 0.36
C ALA A 926 -11.15 19.75 -0.31
N ASP A 927 -9.97 19.35 -0.77
CA ASP A 927 -9.03 20.17 -1.53
C ASP A 927 -8.79 19.53 -2.91
N PRO A 928 -9.35 20.11 -3.98
CA PRO A 928 -9.12 19.64 -5.35
C PRO A 928 -7.68 19.70 -5.84
N GLU A 929 -6.88 20.66 -5.38
CA GLU A 929 -5.50 20.83 -5.87
C GLU A 929 -4.57 19.75 -5.32
N GLU A 930 -4.72 19.42 -4.04
CA GLU A 930 -3.94 18.37 -3.39
C GLU A 930 -4.63 16.99 -3.37
N GLU A 931 -5.86 16.94 -3.88
CA GLU A 931 -6.77 15.79 -3.89
C GLU A 931 -7.01 15.21 -2.48
N ILE A 932 -7.13 16.08 -1.47
CA ILE A 932 -7.26 15.70 -0.05
C ILE A 932 -8.70 15.79 0.42
N ILE A 933 -9.12 14.84 1.26
CA ILE A 933 -10.33 14.91 2.08
C ILE A 933 -9.91 14.81 3.54
N TYR A 934 -10.43 15.70 4.37
CA TYR A 934 -10.27 15.69 5.82
C TYR A 934 -11.63 15.72 6.50
N VAL A 935 -11.92 14.69 7.29
CA VAL A 935 -13.11 14.58 8.13
C VAL A 935 -12.72 14.46 9.59
N PHE A 936 -13.34 15.29 10.43
CA PHE A 936 -13.21 15.25 11.89
C PHE A 936 -14.62 15.29 12.47
N LEU A 937 -15.06 14.17 13.04
CA LEU A 937 -16.35 14.11 13.74
C LEU A 937 -16.08 14.05 15.23
N SER A 938 -16.68 14.96 15.97
CA SER A 938 -16.66 14.95 17.42
C SER A 938 -17.98 15.45 17.94
N ASN A 939 -18.11 15.45 19.26
CA ASN A 939 -19.22 16.11 19.90
C ASN A 939 -18.76 17.03 21.03
N ARG A 940 -18.27 18.22 20.65
CA ARG A 940 -17.77 19.22 21.60
C ARG A 940 -18.85 19.72 22.56
N ILE A 941 -20.13 19.63 22.17
CA ILE A 941 -21.26 20.19 22.93
C ILE A 941 -21.79 19.24 24.00
N HIS A 942 -21.17 18.07 24.18
CA HIS A 942 -21.47 17.21 25.31
C HIS A 942 -20.65 17.60 26.56
N PRO A 943 -21.27 17.69 27.75
CA PRO A 943 -22.71 17.66 28.00
C PRO A 943 -23.39 19.03 27.77
N VAL A 944 -22.63 20.12 27.63
CA VAL A 944 -23.17 21.49 27.52
C VAL A 944 -22.72 22.18 26.23
N SER A 945 -23.65 22.83 25.52
CA SER A 945 -23.37 23.50 24.24
C SER A 945 -22.50 24.74 24.32
N SER A 946 -22.31 25.30 25.52
CA SER A 946 -21.40 26.41 25.79
C SER A 946 -19.91 26.03 25.75
N ASN A 947 -19.55 24.75 25.62
CA ASN A 947 -18.15 24.33 25.55
C ASN A 947 -17.48 24.75 24.22
N THR A 948 -16.64 25.78 24.28
CA THR A 948 -15.92 26.33 23.11
C THR A 948 -14.47 25.87 22.99
N LYS A 949 -13.94 25.08 23.94
CA LYS A 949 -12.50 24.72 24.01
C LYS A 949 -11.94 24.19 22.69
N LEU A 950 -12.66 23.31 21.99
CA LEU A 950 -12.23 22.75 20.69
C LEU A 950 -12.04 23.83 19.61
N ILE A 951 -12.87 24.89 19.66
CA ILE A 951 -12.82 26.04 18.77
C ILE A 951 -11.68 26.97 19.20
N ASP A 952 -11.64 27.31 20.49
CA ASP A 952 -10.65 28.25 21.04
C ASP A 952 -9.21 27.74 20.87
N GLU A 953 -9.03 26.41 20.85
CA GLU A 953 -7.73 25.75 20.65
C GLU A 953 -7.44 25.36 19.19
N ASP A 954 -8.33 25.68 18.25
CA ASP A 954 -8.14 25.47 16.81
C ASP A 954 -7.72 24.04 16.42
N ILE A 955 -8.18 23.02 17.15
CA ILE A 955 -7.72 21.63 16.98
C ILE A 955 -7.89 21.14 15.54
N ARG A 956 -9.03 21.42 14.91
CA ARG A 956 -9.32 21.02 13.52
C ARG A 956 -8.36 21.70 12.54
N THR A 957 -8.11 22.99 12.75
CA THR A 957 -7.18 23.80 11.95
C THR A 957 -5.74 23.31 12.11
N LYS A 958 -5.32 22.97 13.33
CA LYS A 958 -3.99 22.42 13.64
C LYS A 958 -3.78 21.04 13.00
N ILE A 959 -4.77 20.14 13.09
CA ILE A 959 -4.72 18.83 12.39
C ILE A 959 -4.61 19.06 10.88
N GLN A 960 -5.41 19.97 10.33
CA GLN A 960 -5.32 20.33 8.92
C GLN A 960 -3.92 20.83 8.55
N GLY A 961 -3.30 21.70 9.36
CA GLY A 961 -1.91 22.12 9.16
C GLY A 961 -0.93 20.94 9.10
N ILE A 962 -1.02 20.01 10.06
CA ILE A 962 -0.19 18.79 10.09
C ILE A 962 -0.32 17.97 8.80
N ILE A 963 -1.53 17.84 8.25
CA ILE A 963 -1.76 17.10 6.99
C ILE A 963 -0.88 17.69 5.87
N TYR A 964 -0.90 19.01 5.70
CA TYR A 964 -0.17 19.68 4.62
C TYR A 964 1.33 19.79 4.91
N GLU A 965 1.74 20.01 6.15
CA GLU A 965 3.15 19.99 6.57
C GLU A 965 3.80 18.61 6.36
N SER A 966 3.01 17.54 6.49
CA SER A 966 3.48 16.17 6.26
C SER A 966 3.59 15.79 4.79
N LEU A 967 3.10 16.60 3.85
CA LEU A 967 3.32 16.36 2.43
C LEU A 967 4.79 16.58 2.10
N SER A 968 5.43 15.56 1.55
CA SER A 968 6.78 15.68 1.02
C SER A 968 6.76 16.74 -0.08
N LYS A 969 7.44 17.88 0.13
CA LYS A 969 7.76 18.79 -0.98
C LYS A 969 8.59 17.96 -1.95
N LEU A 970 8.06 17.69 -3.13
CA LEU A 970 8.82 17.06 -4.22
C LEU A 970 10.04 17.95 -4.47
N ASN A 971 11.21 17.53 -3.98
CA ASN A 971 12.50 18.14 -4.32
C ASN A 971 12.93 17.66 -5.71
#